data_AF-A0A8H7TDX3-F1
#
_entry.id   AF-A0A8H7TDX3-F1
#
_cell.length_a   1.000
_cell.length_b   1.000
_cell.length_c   1.000
_cell.angle_alpha   90.00
_cell.angle_beta   90.00
_cell.angle_gamma   90.00
#
_symmetry.space_group_name_H-M   'P 1'
#
loop_
_entity.id
_entity.type
_entity.pdbx_description
1 polymer ?
#
loop_
_entity_poly.entity_id
_entity_poly.type
_entity_poly.pdbx_seq_one_letter_code
_entity_poly.pdbx_strand_id
1 'polypeptide(L)'
;MSSTSRLEPRLAVVGCGQWGQNLIRNFARLEVLEAVVDSIPARAEESTQQLSAQGYDHARTRNWASILSDDSVSAVVLATPAPQHANMAIAALNSGKHVFIEKPLALTLSDGERIQIATRKSGKVAMVGHSFQYHPAFLKLKSLVQQGELGRLVHIHSRRMGFGRFRHEEDVVWNLAPHDISMILALVGQSPTNVEAQAIRHLRPHIADVASVNLTFANGAHAHVMVSWLYPQKERKLVVVGERAMAVFDDCEPWEKKLRVFQYRVDWASGFPETHKDSDEPQLVILENREPLADECLHFIECIRTGHKPLTGVEEAMTVVRVLCAVGDILRRQRMAIANLEPTPTLASPVLPEKIPLIDLASQKRRIEASLRERFATVFKHMEFIMGPEVLELERRLCVFSGAAHAVTCASGTDALTLALLALGIRKGDAVLVPAFTFVATVEPVVLLGAVPIIIDVDKSLTISPALISAGVATARGLGLRPVGMTAVDIFGHPANYRALRTAANATAGKLWIIADAAQSFGASVDGCRVGTLADITTTSFFPSKPLGCYGDGGAVFTDDTAIAEILRSLRLHGRGEEKFDNVRIGLNSRLDTLQAAVLLCKLDIFEDEFASRQRIASRYASILHDDIARPLVLREGAVSAWASYTVRTTERAILQTRLKEQGISSCVYYPRAIHEQPAYRAYPVAKGSCDVAEVACTEVLSIPMHPYLEAKDQDRILAAIS
;
A
#
# COMPACT_ATOMS: atom_id res chain seq x y z
N MET A 1 17.41 -53.99 -17.54
CA MET A 1 16.59 -52.78 -17.73
C MET A 1 17.47 -51.59 -17.41
N SER A 2 17.86 -50.85 -18.45
CA SER A 2 18.90 -49.82 -18.45
C SER A 2 18.51 -48.61 -17.60
N SER A 3 19.41 -48.15 -16.74
CA SER A 3 19.29 -46.88 -16.01
C SER A 3 19.32 -45.71 -17.00
N THR A 4 18.21 -45.02 -17.18
CA THR A 4 18.19 -43.73 -17.88
C THR A 4 18.96 -42.71 -17.04
N SER A 5 20.18 -42.37 -17.48
CA SER A 5 20.89 -41.19 -16.97
C SER A 5 20.01 -39.96 -17.24
N ARG A 6 19.51 -39.30 -16.20
CA ARG A 6 18.70 -38.08 -16.34
C ARG A 6 19.50 -37.00 -17.07
N LEU A 7 18.84 -36.21 -17.91
CA LEU A 7 19.45 -35.12 -18.65
C LEU A 7 19.84 -33.98 -17.70
N GLU A 8 21.10 -33.55 -17.76
CA GLU A 8 21.57 -32.31 -17.10
C GLU A 8 21.33 -31.11 -18.06
N PRO A 9 21.03 -29.91 -17.54
CA PRO A 9 20.95 -29.53 -16.13
C PRO A 9 19.62 -29.93 -15.47
N ARG A 10 19.65 -30.33 -14.20
CA ARG A 10 18.43 -30.45 -13.38
C ARG A 10 18.00 -29.09 -12.84
N LEU A 11 16.73 -28.74 -13.00
CA LEU A 11 16.23 -27.42 -12.61
C LEU A 11 14.92 -27.42 -11.83
N ALA A 12 14.67 -26.32 -11.13
CA ALA A 12 13.40 -26.06 -10.44
C ALA A 12 12.67 -24.85 -11.03
N VAL A 13 11.34 -24.95 -11.18
CA VAL A 13 10.50 -23.79 -11.50
C VAL A 13 9.84 -23.26 -10.23
N VAL A 14 9.92 -21.94 -10.03
CA VAL A 14 9.43 -21.23 -8.86
C VAL A 14 8.33 -20.27 -9.27
N GLY A 15 7.11 -20.51 -8.79
CA GLY A 15 5.89 -19.80 -9.14
C GLY A 15 5.02 -20.60 -10.10
N CYS A 16 3.81 -20.96 -9.67
CA CYS A 16 2.84 -21.77 -10.42
C CYS A 16 1.69 -20.93 -11.02
N GLY A 17 1.90 -19.62 -11.19
CA GLY A 17 0.96 -18.75 -11.89
C GLY A 17 0.83 -19.10 -13.37
N GLN A 18 0.05 -18.31 -14.12
CA GLN A 18 -0.24 -18.60 -15.54
C GLN A 18 1.03 -18.80 -16.40
N TRP A 19 2.03 -17.93 -16.26
CA TRP A 19 3.31 -18.09 -16.95
C TRP A 19 4.15 -19.22 -16.37
N GLY A 20 4.10 -19.42 -15.05
CA GLY A 20 4.69 -20.56 -14.36
C GLY A 20 4.27 -21.89 -14.97
N GLN A 21 2.97 -22.10 -15.19
CA GLN A 21 2.45 -23.32 -15.82
C GLN A 21 3.01 -23.56 -17.23
N ASN A 22 3.14 -22.50 -18.04
CA ASN A 22 3.72 -22.61 -19.37
C ASN A 22 5.20 -23.01 -19.34
N LEU A 23 5.96 -22.51 -18.36
CA LEU A 23 7.37 -22.83 -18.16
C LEU A 23 7.53 -24.26 -17.60
N ILE A 24 6.72 -24.64 -16.60
CA ILE A 24 6.65 -26.00 -16.05
C ILE A 24 6.46 -27.02 -17.16
N ARG A 25 5.46 -26.81 -18.03
CA ARG A 25 5.18 -27.71 -19.18
C ARG A 25 6.37 -27.81 -20.14
N ASN A 26 7.00 -26.69 -20.49
CA ASN A 26 8.11 -26.69 -21.44
C ASN A 26 9.38 -27.35 -20.86
N PHE A 27 9.73 -27.08 -19.60
CA PHE A 27 10.88 -27.73 -18.97
C PHE A 27 10.64 -29.21 -18.62
N ALA A 28 9.40 -29.62 -18.36
CA ALA A 28 9.04 -31.04 -18.23
C ALA A 28 9.20 -31.79 -19.55
N ARG A 29 8.80 -31.20 -20.68
CA ARG A 29 9.00 -31.76 -22.04
C ARG A 29 10.47 -31.93 -22.42
N LEU A 30 11.33 -31.07 -21.88
CA LEU A 30 12.78 -31.14 -22.05
C LEU A 30 13.44 -32.15 -21.08
N GLU A 31 12.65 -32.79 -20.20
CA GLU A 31 13.07 -33.79 -19.20
C GLU A 31 14.17 -33.30 -18.24
N VAL A 32 14.15 -31.99 -17.93
CA VAL A 32 15.10 -31.32 -17.03
C VAL A 32 14.45 -30.82 -15.72
N LEU A 33 13.12 -30.86 -15.63
CA LEU A 33 12.36 -30.34 -14.48
C LEU A 33 12.41 -31.29 -13.28
N GLU A 34 13.23 -31.00 -12.28
CA GLU A 34 13.33 -31.79 -11.05
C GLU A 34 12.28 -31.38 -10.01
N ALA A 35 11.96 -30.07 -9.92
CA ALA A 35 11.10 -29.57 -8.87
C ALA A 35 10.22 -28.39 -9.25
N VAL A 36 9.07 -28.32 -8.58
CA VAL A 36 8.13 -27.19 -8.65
C VAL A 36 7.99 -26.61 -7.25
N VAL A 37 8.05 -25.28 -7.16
CA VAL A 37 7.99 -24.52 -5.90
C VAL A 37 6.96 -23.40 -6.03
N ASP A 38 6.09 -23.23 -5.04
CA ASP A 38 5.22 -22.06 -4.92
C ASP A 38 5.10 -21.64 -3.45
N SER A 39 4.87 -20.35 -3.21
CA SER A 39 4.53 -19.81 -1.89
C SER A 39 3.26 -20.41 -1.29
N ILE A 40 2.35 -20.92 -2.14
CA ILE A 40 1.14 -21.64 -1.77
C ILE A 40 1.38 -23.12 -2.15
N PRO A 41 1.75 -23.99 -1.20
CA PRO A 41 2.14 -25.38 -1.49
C PRO A 41 1.15 -26.16 -2.35
N ALA A 42 -0.15 -25.96 -2.12
CA ALA A 42 -1.21 -26.61 -2.89
C ALA A 42 -1.11 -26.34 -4.41
N ARG A 43 -0.62 -25.17 -4.84
CA ARG A 43 -0.45 -24.87 -6.27
C ARG A 43 0.69 -25.66 -6.90
N ALA A 44 1.79 -25.85 -6.16
CA ALA A 44 2.90 -26.68 -6.62
C ALA A 44 2.47 -28.15 -6.71
N GLU A 45 1.73 -28.63 -5.70
CA GLU A 45 1.16 -29.97 -5.67
C GLU A 45 0.25 -30.23 -6.87
N GLU A 46 -0.72 -29.34 -7.12
CA GLU A 46 -1.62 -29.40 -8.27
C GLU A 46 -0.85 -29.45 -9.60
N SER A 47 0.17 -28.59 -9.75
CA SER A 47 1.00 -28.55 -10.97
C SER A 47 1.75 -29.87 -11.20
N THR A 48 2.32 -30.45 -10.13
CA THR A 48 3.02 -31.74 -10.22
C THR A 48 2.07 -32.91 -10.49
N GLN A 49 0.86 -32.89 -9.94
CA GLN A 49 -0.17 -33.89 -10.25
C GLN A 49 -0.61 -33.82 -11.71
N GLN A 50 -0.80 -32.62 -12.25
CA GLN A 50 -1.12 -32.42 -13.66
C GLN A 50 -0.01 -32.91 -14.60
N LEU A 51 1.26 -32.74 -14.21
CA LEU A 51 2.40 -33.28 -14.94
C LEU A 51 2.46 -34.81 -14.91
N SER A 52 2.26 -35.42 -13.74
CA SER A 52 2.18 -36.88 -13.62
C SER A 52 1.07 -37.48 -14.49
N ALA A 53 -0.10 -36.84 -14.52
CA ALA A 53 -1.20 -37.25 -15.41
C ALA A 53 -0.84 -37.17 -16.91
N GLN A 54 0.16 -36.38 -17.28
CA GLN A 54 0.71 -36.24 -18.64
C GLN A 54 1.92 -37.15 -18.90
N GLY A 55 2.32 -37.99 -17.94
CA GLY A 55 3.45 -38.92 -18.04
C GLY A 55 4.80 -38.35 -17.59
N TYR A 56 4.82 -37.20 -16.90
CA TYR A 56 6.05 -36.56 -16.39
C TYR A 56 6.22 -36.76 -14.88
N ASP A 57 6.48 -38.01 -14.44
CA ASP A 57 6.52 -38.40 -13.01
C ASP A 57 7.81 -38.00 -12.25
N HIS A 58 8.71 -37.26 -12.89
CA HIS A 58 10.02 -36.93 -12.33
C HIS A 58 10.03 -35.66 -11.49
N ALA A 59 9.10 -34.73 -11.73
CA ALA A 59 9.04 -33.45 -11.02
C ALA A 59 8.37 -33.57 -9.65
N ARG A 60 8.98 -33.02 -8.61
CA ARG A 60 8.47 -33.08 -7.23
C ARG A 60 8.13 -31.70 -6.67
N THR A 61 7.14 -31.63 -5.79
CA THR A 61 6.90 -30.42 -5.01
C THR A 61 7.99 -30.25 -3.95
N ARG A 62 8.61 -29.08 -3.89
CA ARG A 62 9.66 -28.73 -2.90
C ARG A 62 9.48 -27.29 -2.42
N ASN A 63 10.26 -26.90 -1.40
CA ASN A 63 10.31 -25.53 -0.92
C ASN A 63 11.58 -24.80 -1.40
N TRP A 64 11.53 -23.47 -1.45
CA TRP A 64 12.59 -22.62 -1.98
C TRP A 64 13.95 -22.82 -1.29
N ALA A 65 13.97 -22.88 0.05
CA ALA A 65 15.20 -23.06 0.81
C ALA A 65 15.90 -24.38 0.46
N SER A 66 15.13 -25.46 0.32
CA SER A 66 15.65 -26.78 -0.07
C SER A 66 16.20 -26.82 -1.49
N ILE A 67 15.70 -25.97 -2.40
CA ILE A 67 16.26 -25.85 -3.75
C ILE A 67 17.62 -25.18 -3.68
N LEU A 68 17.72 -24.04 -2.96
CA LEU A 68 18.96 -23.27 -2.85
C LEU A 68 20.12 -24.09 -2.30
N SER A 69 19.88 -24.94 -1.30
CA SER A 69 20.92 -25.77 -0.66
C SER A 69 21.26 -27.06 -1.41
N ASP A 70 20.52 -27.43 -2.45
CA ASP A 70 20.69 -28.70 -3.14
C ASP A 70 21.55 -28.52 -4.39
N ASP A 71 22.82 -28.96 -4.31
CA ASP A 71 23.79 -28.90 -5.42
C ASP A 71 23.38 -29.75 -6.62
N SER A 72 22.46 -30.69 -6.42
CA SER A 72 21.92 -31.54 -7.46
C SER A 72 20.93 -30.78 -8.37
N VAL A 73 20.41 -29.63 -7.93
CA VAL A 73 19.62 -28.71 -8.76
C VAL A 73 20.51 -27.57 -9.24
N SER A 74 20.93 -27.62 -10.50
CA SER A 74 21.91 -26.70 -11.08
C SER A 74 21.27 -25.43 -11.66
N ALA A 75 19.96 -25.39 -11.93
CA ALA A 75 19.27 -24.20 -12.43
C ALA A 75 17.94 -23.90 -11.71
N VAL A 76 17.53 -22.63 -11.73
CA VAL A 76 16.19 -22.21 -11.28
C VAL A 76 15.52 -21.30 -12.31
N VAL A 77 14.21 -21.41 -12.42
CA VAL A 77 13.35 -20.62 -13.30
C VAL A 77 12.39 -19.84 -12.42
N LEU A 78 12.48 -18.51 -12.44
CA LEU A 78 11.70 -17.61 -11.59
C LEU A 78 10.51 -17.06 -12.38
N ALA A 79 9.32 -17.57 -12.08
CA ALA A 79 8.02 -17.12 -12.58
C ALA A 79 7.17 -16.53 -11.44
N THR A 80 7.84 -15.74 -10.59
CA THR A 80 7.29 -15.10 -9.39
C THR A 80 6.80 -13.68 -9.70
N PRO A 81 6.14 -12.96 -8.77
CA PRO A 81 5.89 -11.54 -8.94
C PRO A 81 7.20 -10.73 -9.14
N ALA A 82 7.18 -9.77 -10.06
CA ALA A 82 8.36 -8.97 -10.44
C ALA A 82 9.13 -8.32 -9.27
N PRO A 83 8.49 -7.82 -8.18
CA PRO A 83 9.21 -7.30 -7.01
C PRO A 83 10.14 -8.31 -6.32
N GLN A 84 9.94 -9.60 -6.54
CA GLN A 84 10.73 -10.66 -5.91
C GLN A 84 11.95 -11.08 -6.75
N HIS A 85 11.99 -10.75 -8.05
CA HIS A 85 12.99 -11.25 -9.00
C HIS A 85 14.42 -11.01 -8.54
N ALA A 86 14.73 -9.79 -8.11
CA ALA A 86 16.11 -9.43 -7.76
C ALA A 86 16.64 -10.23 -6.58
N ASN A 87 15.89 -10.27 -5.47
CA ASN A 87 16.33 -10.99 -4.28
C ASN A 87 16.45 -12.50 -4.53
N MET A 88 15.51 -13.08 -5.28
CA MET A 88 15.52 -14.51 -5.58
C MET A 88 16.61 -14.90 -6.59
N ALA A 89 16.79 -14.12 -7.66
CA ALA A 89 17.85 -14.34 -8.63
C ALA A 89 19.24 -14.23 -8.01
N ILE A 90 19.47 -13.21 -7.18
CA ILE A 90 20.75 -13.04 -6.46
C ILE A 90 21.00 -14.21 -5.52
N ALA A 91 19.98 -14.65 -4.76
CA ALA A 91 20.12 -15.80 -3.87
C ALA A 91 20.49 -17.09 -4.63
N ALA A 92 19.85 -17.34 -5.76
CA ALA A 92 20.15 -18.50 -6.62
C ALA A 92 21.55 -18.44 -7.23
N LEU A 93 21.95 -17.28 -7.78
CA LEU A 93 23.28 -17.07 -8.36
C LEU A 93 24.38 -17.25 -7.30
N ASN A 94 24.17 -16.70 -6.10
CA ASN A 94 25.10 -16.87 -4.97
C ASN A 94 25.18 -18.31 -4.47
N SER A 95 24.12 -19.10 -4.67
CA SER A 95 24.08 -20.54 -4.37
C SER A 95 24.59 -21.40 -5.54
N GLY A 96 25.28 -20.80 -6.51
CA GLY A 96 25.91 -21.51 -7.62
C GLY A 96 24.95 -22.01 -8.71
N LYS A 97 23.73 -21.46 -8.78
CA LYS A 97 22.71 -21.90 -9.74
C LYS A 97 22.61 -20.99 -10.96
N HIS A 98 22.31 -21.58 -12.11
CA HIS A 98 21.89 -20.86 -13.31
C HIS A 98 20.47 -20.32 -13.12
N VAL A 99 20.14 -19.17 -13.70
CA VAL A 99 18.85 -18.50 -13.46
C VAL A 99 18.17 -18.11 -14.77
N PHE A 100 16.91 -18.50 -14.91
CA PHE A 100 15.96 -17.93 -15.87
C PHE A 100 14.99 -17.03 -15.10
N ILE A 101 14.76 -15.80 -15.57
CA ILE A 101 13.86 -14.84 -14.93
C ILE A 101 12.74 -14.50 -15.92
N GLU A 102 11.48 -14.81 -15.59
CA GLU A 102 10.35 -14.31 -16.38
C GLU A 102 10.34 -12.78 -16.33
N LYS A 103 10.01 -12.12 -17.44
CA LYS A 103 10.20 -10.67 -17.54
C LYS A 103 9.27 -9.91 -16.57
N PRO A 104 9.67 -8.72 -16.10
CA PRO A 104 10.94 -8.04 -16.37
C PRO A 104 12.10 -8.58 -15.54
N LEU A 105 13.34 -8.28 -15.95
CA LEU A 105 14.54 -8.55 -15.15
C LEU A 105 14.44 -8.00 -13.72
N ALA A 106 14.02 -6.73 -13.61
CA ALA A 106 13.78 -6.00 -12.38
C ALA A 106 12.87 -4.79 -12.64
N LEU A 107 12.29 -4.23 -11.58
CA LEU A 107 11.47 -3.01 -11.64
C LEU A 107 12.28 -1.72 -11.44
N THR A 108 13.55 -1.84 -11.04
CA THR A 108 14.46 -0.71 -10.85
C THR A 108 15.82 -0.98 -11.50
N LEU A 109 16.52 0.08 -11.88
CA LEU A 109 17.89 -0.02 -12.39
C LEU A 109 18.84 -0.60 -11.34
N SER A 110 18.73 -0.14 -10.09
CA SER A 110 19.56 -0.62 -8.98
C SER A 110 19.42 -2.12 -8.77
N ASP A 111 18.21 -2.66 -8.83
CA ASP A 111 17.99 -4.10 -8.69
C ASP A 111 18.52 -4.89 -9.87
N GLY A 112 18.33 -4.38 -11.10
CA GLY A 112 18.92 -4.98 -12.30
C GLY A 112 20.45 -5.00 -12.25
N GLU A 113 21.09 -3.94 -11.78
CA GLU A 113 22.55 -3.86 -11.57
C GLU A 113 23.03 -4.85 -10.52
N ARG A 114 22.29 -5.02 -9.42
CA ARG A 114 22.59 -6.05 -8.40
C ARG A 114 22.54 -7.46 -8.99
N ILE A 115 21.55 -7.77 -9.84
CA ILE A 115 21.49 -9.05 -10.57
C ILE A 115 22.71 -9.18 -11.49
N GLN A 116 23.04 -8.14 -12.27
CA GLN A 116 24.18 -8.14 -13.17
C GLN A 116 25.51 -8.40 -12.44
N ILE A 117 25.71 -7.77 -11.29
CA ILE A 117 26.88 -8.00 -10.43
C ILE A 117 26.91 -9.44 -9.94
N ALA A 118 25.79 -9.97 -9.44
CA ALA A 118 25.70 -11.35 -8.97
C ALA A 118 25.97 -12.36 -10.10
N THR A 119 25.47 -12.11 -11.32
CA THR A 119 25.72 -12.94 -12.51
C THR A 119 27.21 -12.96 -12.86
N ARG A 120 27.86 -11.80 -12.90
CA ARG A 120 29.31 -11.71 -13.18
C ARG A 120 30.13 -12.42 -12.11
N LYS A 121 29.74 -12.27 -10.83
CA LYS A 121 30.46 -12.89 -9.70
C LYS A 121 30.30 -14.41 -9.67
N SER A 122 29.11 -14.93 -9.97
CA SER A 122 28.86 -16.38 -9.93
C SER A 122 29.40 -17.11 -11.15
N GLY A 123 29.58 -16.41 -12.28
CA GLY A 123 29.93 -17.03 -13.57
C GLY A 123 28.81 -17.93 -14.13
N LYS A 124 27.61 -17.89 -13.54
CA LYS A 124 26.46 -18.69 -13.96
C LYS A 124 25.66 -17.99 -15.05
N VAL A 125 25.03 -18.78 -15.91
CA VAL A 125 24.09 -18.30 -16.94
C VAL A 125 22.90 -17.62 -16.25
N ALA A 126 22.60 -16.39 -16.65
CA ALA A 126 21.40 -15.67 -16.26
C ALA A 126 20.69 -15.15 -17.52
N MET A 127 19.44 -15.58 -17.71
CA MET A 127 18.62 -15.31 -18.90
C MET A 127 17.27 -14.72 -18.50
N VAL A 128 16.71 -13.86 -19.34
CA VAL A 128 15.42 -13.21 -19.13
C VAL A 128 14.42 -13.66 -20.19
N GLY A 129 13.17 -13.87 -19.77
CA GLY A 129 12.07 -14.38 -20.58
C GLY A 129 11.53 -13.36 -21.59
N HIS A 130 12.28 -13.13 -22.68
CA HIS A 130 11.88 -12.30 -23.82
C HIS A 130 11.50 -13.18 -25.03
N SER A 131 10.53 -14.09 -24.87
CA SER A 131 10.15 -15.13 -25.86
C SER A 131 10.01 -14.69 -27.32
N PHE A 132 9.59 -13.45 -27.60
CA PHE A 132 9.52 -12.91 -28.97
C PHE A 132 10.87 -12.83 -29.69
N GLN A 133 12.00 -12.76 -28.96
CA GLN A 133 13.35 -12.85 -29.53
C GLN A 133 13.66 -14.24 -30.13
N TYR A 134 12.90 -15.26 -29.73
CA TYR A 134 13.01 -16.64 -30.20
C TYR A 134 11.95 -16.99 -31.23
N HIS A 135 11.04 -16.06 -31.56
CA HIS A 135 9.97 -16.32 -32.51
C HIS A 135 10.53 -16.47 -33.94
N PRO A 136 10.24 -17.55 -34.70
CA PRO A 136 10.78 -17.75 -36.05
C PRO A 136 10.58 -16.58 -37.01
N ALA A 137 9.38 -16.00 -37.04
CA ALA A 137 9.10 -14.75 -37.77
C ALA A 137 10.04 -13.60 -37.41
N PHE A 138 10.27 -13.35 -36.11
CA PHE A 138 11.15 -12.27 -35.67
C PHE A 138 12.62 -12.56 -35.97
N LEU A 139 13.08 -13.81 -35.78
CA LEU A 139 14.43 -14.24 -36.15
C LEU A 139 14.69 -14.04 -37.65
N LYS A 140 13.72 -14.40 -38.51
CA LYS A 140 13.83 -14.17 -39.94
C LYS A 140 13.81 -12.68 -40.29
N LEU A 141 12.93 -11.89 -39.67
CA LEU A 141 12.93 -10.43 -39.82
C LEU A 141 14.28 -9.80 -39.44
N LYS A 142 14.86 -10.21 -38.31
CA LYS A 142 16.18 -9.77 -37.86
C LYS A 142 17.27 -10.15 -38.86
N SER A 143 17.22 -11.36 -39.42
CA SER A 143 18.14 -11.79 -40.48
C SER A 143 18.02 -10.93 -41.74
N LEU A 144 16.81 -10.56 -42.17
CA LEU A 144 16.59 -9.68 -43.34
C LEU A 144 17.20 -8.30 -43.11
N VAL A 145 17.03 -7.75 -41.90
CA VAL A 145 17.65 -6.47 -41.50
C VAL A 145 19.18 -6.57 -41.50
N GLN A 146 19.73 -7.63 -40.89
CA GLN A 146 21.19 -7.85 -40.82
C GLN A 146 21.83 -8.07 -42.20
N GLN A 147 21.11 -8.68 -43.13
CA GLN A 147 21.54 -8.87 -44.52
C GLN A 147 21.40 -7.60 -45.38
N GLY A 148 20.81 -6.53 -44.83
CA GLY A 148 20.61 -5.27 -45.52
C GLY A 148 19.49 -5.28 -46.56
N GLU A 149 18.61 -6.29 -46.52
CA GLU A 149 17.48 -6.41 -47.46
C GLU A 149 16.48 -5.26 -47.32
N LEU A 150 16.28 -4.77 -46.09
CA LEU A 150 15.43 -3.59 -45.85
C LEU A 150 16.17 -2.26 -46.06
N GLY A 151 17.51 -2.28 -46.24
CA GLY A 151 18.33 -1.06 -46.24
C GLY A 151 18.47 -0.44 -44.84
N ARG A 152 18.76 0.87 -44.77
CA ARG A 152 18.82 1.57 -43.47
C ARG A 152 17.42 1.66 -42.88
N LEU A 153 17.30 1.38 -41.58
CA LEU A 153 16.04 1.47 -40.87
C LEU A 153 15.64 2.94 -40.68
N VAL A 154 14.42 3.27 -41.06
CA VAL A 154 13.84 4.62 -40.95
C VAL A 154 12.90 4.68 -39.77
N HIS A 155 11.88 3.81 -39.76
CA HIS A 155 10.85 3.82 -38.73
C HIS A 155 10.44 2.40 -38.32
N ILE A 156 10.23 2.18 -37.02
CA ILE A 156 9.69 0.94 -36.47
C ILE A 156 8.44 1.26 -35.67
N HIS A 157 7.33 0.58 -35.93
CA HIS A 157 6.07 0.83 -35.25
C HIS A 157 5.53 -0.46 -34.63
N SER A 158 5.38 -0.48 -33.31
CA SER A 158 4.82 -1.61 -32.55
C SER A 158 3.45 -1.25 -31.97
N ARG A 159 2.51 -2.19 -32.09
CA ARG A 159 1.22 -2.16 -31.39
C ARG A 159 1.03 -3.45 -30.61
N ARG A 160 0.87 -3.31 -29.29
CA ARG A 160 0.50 -4.40 -28.40
C ARG A 160 -0.68 -3.99 -27.54
N MET A 161 -1.86 -4.38 -28.00
CA MET A 161 -3.12 -3.86 -27.48
C MET A 161 -4.14 -4.98 -27.37
N GLY A 162 -5.10 -4.82 -26.46
CA GLY A 162 -6.25 -5.71 -26.36
C GLY A 162 -6.96 -5.57 -25.02
N PHE A 163 -8.23 -5.97 -24.98
CA PHE A 163 -9.04 -5.87 -23.78
C PHE A 163 -8.55 -6.90 -22.77
N GLY A 164 -7.85 -6.39 -21.75
CA GLY A 164 -6.94 -7.20 -20.95
C GLY A 164 -7.30 -7.27 -19.47
N ARG A 165 -6.53 -8.10 -18.75
CA ARG A 165 -6.56 -8.16 -17.29
C ARG A 165 -5.82 -6.95 -16.72
N PHE A 166 -6.57 -6.04 -16.11
CA PHE A 166 -6.02 -4.85 -15.45
C PHE A 166 -5.12 -5.25 -14.27
N ARG A 167 -3.92 -4.65 -14.20
CA ARG A 167 -2.96 -4.92 -13.13
C ARG A 167 -3.10 -3.87 -12.01
N HIS A 168 -2.65 -4.24 -10.82
CA HIS A 168 -2.70 -3.37 -9.62
C HIS A 168 -1.33 -2.80 -9.23
N GLU A 169 -0.24 -3.46 -9.64
CA GLU A 169 1.12 -3.16 -9.19
C GLU A 169 1.98 -2.52 -10.29
N GLU A 170 1.77 -2.92 -11.53
CA GLU A 170 2.49 -2.43 -12.71
C GLU A 170 1.50 -1.77 -13.69
N ASP A 171 1.99 -0.81 -14.49
CA ASP A 171 1.20 -0.19 -15.54
C ASP A 171 1.29 -0.93 -16.88
N VAL A 172 0.52 -0.47 -17.87
CA VAL A 172 0.47 -1.06 -19.21
C VAL A 172 1.84 -1.11 -19.89
N VAL A 173 2.74 -0.16 -19.61
CA VAL A 173 4.08 -0.11 -20.20
C VAL A 173 4.91 -1.27 -19.66
N TRP A 174 5.01 -1.40 -18.34
CA TRP A 174 5.76 -2.50 -17.71
C TRP A 174 5.17 -3.88 -18.04
N ASN A 175 3.85 -3.95 -18.21
CA ASN A 175 3.18 -5.20 -18.52
C ASN A 175 3.42 -5.68 -19.97
N LEU A 176 3.25 -4.78 -20.95
CA LEU A 176 3.18 -5.13 -22.38
C LEU A 176 4.44 -4.76 -23.18
N ALA A 177 5.04 -3.59 -22.93
CA ALA A 177 6.12 -3.06 -23.75
C ALA A 177 7.49 -3.78 -23.66
N PRO A 178 7.87 -4.58 -22.63
CA PRO A 178 9.22 -5.14 -22.55
C PRO A 178 9.62 -5.96 -23.78
N HIS A 179 8.72 -6.79 -24.32
CA HIS A 179 9.00 -7.57 -25.53
C HIS A 179 9.17 -6.68 -26.76
N ASP A 180 8.37 -5.64 -26.91
CA ASP A 180 8.43 -4.74 -28.07
C ASP A 180 9.72 -3.92 -28.06
N ILE A 181 10.08 -3.38 -26.90
CA ILE A 181 11.34 -2.66 -26.70
C ILE A 181 12.52 -3.60 -26.96
N SER A 182 12.49 -4.82 -26.43
CA SER A 182 13.53 -5.83 -26.67
C SER A 182 13.71 -6.12 -28.18
N MET A 183 12.63 -6.36 -28.92
CA MET A 183 12.67 -6.57 -30.37
C MET A 183 13.24 -5.36 -31.12
N ILE A 184 12.77 -4.15 -30.80
CA ILE A 184 13.25 -2.91 -31.43
C ILE A 184 14.75 -2.73 -31.19
N LEU A 185 15.23 -2.88 -29.96
CA LEU A 185 16.64 -2.77 -29.61
C LEU A 185 17.49 -3.80 -30.38
N ALA A 186 16.98 -5.03 -30.56
CA ALA A 186 17.68 -6.07 -31.30
C ALA A 186 17.72 -5.86 -32.82
N LEU A 187 16.74 -5.16 -33.40
CA LEU A 187 16.74 -4.78 -34.82
C LEU A 187 17.67 -3.58 -35.09
N VAL A 188 17.62 -2.57 -34.21
CA VAL A 188 18.41 -1.35 -34.39
C VAL A 188 19.87 -1.54 -33.96
N GLY A 189 20.14 -2.42 -33.00
CA GLY A 189 21.49 -2.79 -32.55
C GLY A 189 22.16 -1.77 -31.62
N GLN A 190 21.44 -0.75 -31.15
CA GLN A 190 21.96 0.27 -30.24
C GLN A 190 20.87 0.80 -29.30
N SER A 191 21.29 1.46 -28.21
CA SER A 191 20.37 2.12 -27.29
C SER A 191 19.79 3.41 -27.88
N PRO A 192 18.56 3.81 -27.51
CA PRO A 192 18.01 5.09 -27.93
C PRO A 192 18.77 6.25 -27.30
N THR A 193 18.93 7.33 -28.06
CA THR A 193 19.50 8.61 -27.61
C THR A 193 18.44 9.52 -26.99
N ASN A 194 17.17 9.35 -27.36
CA ASN A 194 16.04 10.07 -26.79
C ASN A 194 14.85 9.13 -26.58
N VAL A 195 14.12 9.36 -25.49
CA VAL A 195 12.89 8.64 -25.14
C VAL A 195 11.84 9.68 -24.81
N GLU A 196 10.68 9.56 -25.45
CA GLU A 196 9.49 10.34 -25.16
C GLU A 196 8.33 9.40 -24.85
N ALA A 197 7.45 9.80 -23.96
CA ALA A 197 6.30 8.99 -23.61
C ALA A 197 5.10 9.84 -23.21
N GLN A 198 3.91 9.32 -23.46
CA GLN A 198 2.64 9.85 -22.99
C GLN A 198 1.75 8.71 -22.54
N ALA A 199 0.90 8.95 -21.54
CA ALA A 199 0.02 7.92 -21.00
C ALA A 199 -1.35 8.45 -20.59
N ILE A 200 -2.36 7.60 -20.76
CA ILE A 200 -3.73 7.83 -20.37
C ILE A 200 -4.09 6.92 -19.19
N ARG A 201 -4.84 7.46 -18.24
CA ARG A 201 -5.17 6.87 -16.94
C ARG A 201 -6.68 6.98 -16.71
N HIS A 202 -7.44 6.10 -17.32
CA HIS A 202 -8.90 6.10 -17.23
C HIS A 202 -9.41 5.35 -16.00
N LEU A 203 -8.79 4.21 -15.68
CA LEU A 203 -9.29 3.32 -14.64
C LEU A 203 -8.79 3.72 -13.26
N ARG A 204 -7.53 4.19 -13.17
CA ARG A 204 -6.92 4.61 -11.89
C ARG A 204 -5.98 5.80 -12.08
N PRO A 205 -5.93 6.76 -11.13
CA PRO A 205 -5.08 7.95 -11.27
C PRO A 205 -3.57 7.69 -11.30
N HIS A 206 -3.12 6.48 -10.93
CA HIS A 206 -1.70 6.18 -10.71
C HIS A 206 -1.14 5.09 -11.62
N ILE A 207 -1.99 4.41 -12.40
CA ILE A 207 -1.61 3.30 -13.27
C ILE A 207 -2.03 3.68 -14.69
N ALA A 208 -1.08 3.69 -15.63
CA ALA A 208 -1.39 3.92 -17.04
C ALA A 208 -2.12 2.71 -17.63
N ASP A 209 -3.24 2.98 -18.31
CA ASP A 209 -4.04 1.95 -19.02
C ASP A 209 -3.70 1.93 -20.52
N VAL A 210 -3.25 3.07 -21.05
CA VAL A 210 -2.80 3.28 -22.42
C VAL A 210 -1.52 4.10 -22.38
N ALA A 211 -0.52 3.75 -23.20
CA ALA A 211 0.69 4.54 -23.35
C ALA A 211 1.25 4.49 -24.77
N SER A 212 1.82 5.62 -25.19
CA SER A 212 2.61 5.78 -26.41
C SER A 212 4.02 6.15 -26.02
N VAL A 213 5.00 5.46 -26.60
CA VAL A 213 6.44 5.66 -26.36
C VAL A 213 7.13 5.88 -27.70
N ASN A 214 7.90 6.95 -27.83
CA ASN A 214 8.76 7.21 -28.98
C ASN A 214 10.23 7.07 -28.56
N LEU A 215 11.01 6.42 -29.41
CA LEU A 215 12.44 6.19 -29.26
C LEU A 215 13.16 6.77 -30.47
N THR A 216 14.21 7.53 -30.26
CA THR A 216 15.10 8.02 -31.33
C THR A 216 16.48 7.43 -31.14
N PHE A 217 17.13 7.06 -32.24
CA PHE A 217 18.44 6.39 -32.23
C PHE A 217 19.49 7.22 -32.96
N ALA A 218 20.77 7.03 -32.61
CA ALA A 218 21.88 7.81 -33.16
C ALA A 218 22.06 7.64 -34.69
N ASN A 219 21.60 6.53 -35.26
CA ASN A 219 21.66 6.25 -36.70
C ASN A 219 20.48 6.85 -37.49
N GLY A 220 19.65 7.67 -36.84
CA GLY A 220 18.49 8.33 -37.44
C GLY A 220 17.25 7.43 -37.55
N ALA A 221 17.27 6.20 -37.01
CA ALA A 221 16.06 5.40 -36.89
C ALA A 221 15.15 5.96 -35.79
N HIS A 222 13.84 5.83 -35.98
CA HIS A 222 12.83 6.17 -34.98
C HIS A 222 11.94 4.96 -34.69
N ALA A 223 11.58 4.71 -33.43
CA ALA A 223 10.60 3.69 -33.10
C ALA A 223 9.44 4.26 -32.29
N HIS A 224 8.24 3.75 -32.53
CA HIS A 224 7.04 4.08 -31.77
C HIS A 224 6.40 2.80 -31.24
N VAL A 225 6.06 2.79 -29.95
CA VAL A 225 5.43 1.67 -29.25
C VAL A 225 4.12 2.15 -28.66
N MET A 226 3.01 1.56 -29.10
CA MET A 226 1.68 1.80 -28.56
C MET A 226 1.20 0.57 -27.78
N VAL A 227 0.88 0.77 -26.50
CA VAL A 227 0.36 -0.27 -25.62
C VAL A 227 -0.96 0.14 -24.99
N SER A 228 -1.92 -0.79 -24.92
CA SER A 228 -3.25 -0.50 -24.37
C SER A 228 -3.92 -1.75 -23.81
N TRP A 229 -4.43 -1.65 -22.58
CA TRP A 229 -5.41 -2.61 -22.02
C TRP A 229 -6.84 -2.29 -22.45
N LEU A 230 -7.08 -1.10 -22.98
CA LEU A 230 -8.39 -0.59 -23.38
C LEU A 230 -8.48 -0.57 -24.91
N TYR A 231 -8.57 -1.75 -25.51
CA TYR A 231 -8.70 -1.87 -26.96
C TYR A 231 -9.49 -3.13 -27.33
N PRO A 232 -10.50 -3.05 -28.21
CA PRO A 232 -11.45 -4.16 -28.41
C PRO A 232 -10.85 -5.36 -29.15
N GLN A 233 -9.84 -5.15 -29.97
CA GLN A 233 -9.19 -6.20 -30.77
C GLN A 233 -7.83 -6.54 -30.17
N LYS A 234 -7.43 -7.81 -30.23
CA LYS A 234 -6.07 -8.20 -29.83
C LYS A 234 -5.13 -7.88 -30.98
N GLU A 235 -4.18 -6.96 -30.76
CA GLU A 235 -3.11 -6.63 -31.71
C GLU A 235 -1.74 -6.95 -31.10
N ARG A 236 -0.87 -7.58 -31.91
CA ARG A 236 0.54 -7.85 -31.61
C ARG A 236 1.36 -7.73 -32.89
N LYS A 237 1.57 -6.49 -33.31
CA LYS A 237 2.08 -6.15 -34.64
C LYS A 237 3.32 -5.28 -34.56
N LEU A 238 4.34 -5.64 -35.32
CA LEU A 238 5.59 -4.90 -35.50
C LEU A 238 5.78 -4.59 -37.00
N VAL A 239 5.80 -3.30 -37.35
CA VAL A 239 6.09 -2.82 -38.70
C VAL A 239 7.50 -2.25 -38.70
N VAL A 240 8.33 -2.69 -39.65
CA VAL A 240 9.71 -2.23 -39.82
C VAL A 240 9.83 -1.60 -41.20
N VAL A 241 10.13 -0.31 -41.25
CA VAL A 241 10.29 0.48 -42.48
C VAL A 241 11.76 0.75 -42.69
N GLY A 242 12.32 0.23 -43.78
CA GLY A 242 13.64 0.58 -44.27
C GLY A 242 13.59 1.31 -45.61
N GLU A 243 14.74 1.79 -46.07
CA GLU A 243 14.86 2.54 -47.33
C GLU A 243 14.56 1.71 -48.59
N ARG A 244 14.77 0.39 -48.53
CA ARG A 244 14.61 -0.51 -49.69
C ARG A 244 13.35 -1.34 -49.65
N ALA A 245 12.91 -1.71 -48.44
CA ALA A 245 11.75 -2.54 -48.23
C ALA A 245 11.15 -2.29 -46.84
N MET A 246 9.91 -2.74 -46.67
CA MET A 246 9.19 -2.71 -45.41
C MET A 246 8.77 -4.13 -45.02
N ALA A 247 8.67 -4.43 -43.74
CA ALA A 247 8.21 -5.71 -43.25
C ALA A 247 7.16 -5.56 -42.16
N VAL A 248 6.20 -6.48 -42.13
CA VAL A 248 5.16 -6.56 -41.11
C VAL A 248 5.23 -7.93 -40.46
N PHE A 249 5.57 -7.96 -39.16
CA PHE A 249 5.40 -9.12 -38.30
C PHE A 249 4.11 -8.96 -37.48
N ASP A 250 3.15 -9.85 -37.68
CA ASP A 250 1.88 -9.86 -36.95
C ASP A 250 1.66 -11.22 -36.28
N ASP A 251 1.79 -11.27 -34.95
CA ASP A 251 1.62 -12.50 -34.18
C ASP A 251 0.14 -12.96 -34.09
N CYS A 252 -0.81 -12.12 -34.48
CA CYS A 252 -2.23 -12.49 -34.51
C CYS A 252 -2.65 -13.17 -35.82
N GLU A 253 -1.79 -13.16 -36.85
CA GLU A 253 -2.06 -13.82 -38.14
C GLU A 253 -1.72 -15.32 -38.11
N PRO A 254 -2.32 -16.13 -39.01
CA PRO A 254 -1.89 -17.50 -39.31
C PRO A 254 -0.41 -17.56 -39.70
N TRP A 255 0.23 -18.71 -39.45
CA TRP A 255 1.68 -18.88 -39.61
C TRP A 255 2.23 -18.46 -40.97
N GLU A 256 1.52 -18.78 -42.03
CA GLU A 256 1.83 -18.46 -43.42
C GLU A 256 1.72 -16.95 -43.75
N LYS A 257 1.13 -16.15 -42.86
CA LYS A 257 0.95 -14.69 -42.99
C LYS A 257 1.64 -13.88 -41.88
N LYS A 258 2.28 -14.53 -40.90
CA LYS A 258 2.91 -13.86 -39.75
C LYS A 258 3.99 -12.88 -40.16
N LEU A 259 4.78 -13.15 -41.20
CA LEU A 259 5.80 -12.23 -41.71
C LEU A 259 5.57 -11.95 -43.20
N ARG A 260 5.45 -10.67 -43.52
CA ARG A 260 5.23 -10.15 -44.87
C ARG A 260 6.26 -9.09 -45.20
N VAL A 261 6.82 -9.15 -46.40
CA VAL A 261 7.78 -8.15 -46.91
C VAL A 261 7.16 -7.42 -48.09
N PHE A 262 7.25 -6.10 -48.07
CA PHE A 262 6.76 -5.18 -49.08
C PHE A 262 7.97 -4.50 -49.72
N GLN A 263 8.21 -4.75 -51.00
CA GLN A 263 9.30 -4.12 -51.77
C GLN A 263 8.89 -2.71 -52.21
N TYR A 264 8.62 -1.87 -51.21
CA TYR A 264 8.21 -0.48 -51.37
C TYR A 264 9.38 0.40 -50.97
N ARG A 265 9.81 1.28 -51.89
CA ARG A 265 10.90 2.23 -51.65
C ARG A 265 10.53 3.63 -52.11
N VAL A 266 11.24 4.61 -51.57
CA VAL A 266 11.14 6.01 -51.96
C VAL A 266 12.50 6.45 -52.48
N ASP A 267 12.57 6.73 -53.78
CA ASP A 267 13.78 7.21 -54.44
C ASP A 267 13.70 8.74 -54.59
N TRP A 268 14.85 9.41 -54.58
CA TRP A 268 14.93 10.87 -54.77
C TRP A 268 15.33 11.15 -56.21
N ALA A 269 14.38 11.59 -57.04
CA ALA A 269 14.61 11.97 -58.43
C ALA A 269 14.13 13.40 -58.67
N SER A 270 14.91 14.18 -59.43
CA SER A 270 14.55 15.57 -59.80
C SER A 270 14.20 16.50 -58.63
N GLY A 271 14.70 16.24 -57.41
CA GLY A 271 14.45 17.04 -56.22
C GLY A 271 13.15 16.73 -55.46
N PHE A 272 12.39 15.71 -55.88
CA PHE A 272 11.16 15.26 -55.23
C PHE A 272 11.24 13.76 -54.87
N PRO A 273 10.49 13.30 -53.84
CA PRO A 273 10.37 11.88 -53.53
C PRO A 273 9.46 11.18 -54.53
N GLU A 274 9.95 10.13 -55.19
CA GLU A 274 9.19 9.25 -56.07
C GLU A 274 9.00 7.87 -55.40
N THR A 275 7.79 7.32 -55.47
CA THR A 275 7.46 6.03 -54.85
C THR A 275 7.55 4.89 -55.84
N HIS A 276 8.21 3.80 -55.47
CA HIS A 276 8.31 2.58 -56.27
C HIS A 276 7.74 1.39 -55.50
N LYS A 277 6.90 0.60 -56.17
CA LYS A 277 6.35 -0.66 -55.68
C LYS A 277 6.59 -1.74 -56.73
N ASP A 278 7.32 -2.79 -56.35
CA ASP A 278 7.59 -3.89 -57.29
C ASP A 278 6.34 -4.79 -57.50
N SER A 279 5.42 -4.82 -56.52
CA SER A 279 4.14 -5.57 -56.55
C SER A 279 3.12 -4.96 -55.59
N ASP A 280 1.81 -5.05 -55.87
CA ASP A 280 0.77 -4.65 -54.91
C ASP A 280 0.58 -5.68 -53.78
N GLU A 281 0.95 -6.94 -54.01
CA GLU A 281 0.90 -8.00 -53.00
C GLU A 281 2.24 -8.14 -52.26
N PRO A 282 2.22 -8.29 -50.92
CA PRO A 282 3.44 -8.57 -50.17
C PRO A 282 3.97 -9.98 -50.43
N GLN A 283 5.29 -10.11 -50.38
CA GLN A 283 5.94 -11.40 -50.30
C GLN A 283 5.67 -12.04 -48.93
N LEU A 284 4.98 -13.19 -48.93
CA LEU A 284 4.81 -14.01 -47.74
C LEU A 284 6.10 -14.76 -47.45
N VAL A 285 6.59 -14.67 -46.22
CA VAL A 285 7.80 -15.39 -45.81
C VAL A 285 7.41 -16.74 -45.24
N ILE A 286 7.95 -17.82 -45.83
CA ILE A 286 7.74 -19.19 -45.33
C ILE A 286 8.49 -19.35 -44.02
N LEU A 287 7.79 -19.79 -42.98
CA LEU A 287 8.30 -19.94 -41.62
C LEU A 287 8.03 -21.36 -41.11
N GLU A 288 8.96 -21.87 -40.30
CA GLU A 288 8.71 -23.05 -39.50
C GLU A 288 7.75 -22.71 -38.35
N ASN A 289 6.73 -23.55 -38.15
CA ASN A 289 5.83 -23.44 -37.01
C ASN A 289 6.50 -24.05 -35.77
N ARG A 290 7.20 -23.21 -35.01
CA ARG A 290 7.82 -23.55 -33.73
C ARG A 290 7.28 -22.68 -32.62
N GLU A 291 7.06 -23.27 -31.44
CA GLU A 291 6.57 -22.55 -30.27
C GLU A 291 7.71 -21.68 -29.69
N PRO A 292 7.61 -20.34 -29.70
CA PRO A 292 8.72 -19.47 -29.28
C PRO A 292 9.16 -19.68 -27.84
N LEU A 293 8.23 -20.01 -26.94
CA LEU A 293 8.54 -20.32 -25.53
C LEU A 293 9.30 -21.65 -25.40
N ALA A 294 9.03 -22.63 -26.25
CA ALA A 294 9.76 -23.89 -26.26
C ALA A 294 11.21 -23.66 -26.74
N ASP A 295 11.38 -22.90 -27.81
CA ASP A 295 12.71 -22.50 -28.32
C ASP A 295 13.49 -21.68 -27.27
N GLU A 296 12.83 -20.76 -26.56
CA GLU A 296 13.41 -20.00 -25.46
C GLU A 296 13.89 -20.89 -24.30
N CYS A 297 13.06 -21.86 -23.88
CA CYS A 297 13.42 -22.81 -22.82
C CYS A 297 14.60 -23.70 -23.25
N LEU A 298 14.58 -24.20 -24.49
CA LEU A 298 15.67 -25.00 -25.05
C LEU A 298 16.98 -24.20 -25.09
N HIS A 299 16.93 -22.95 -25.55
CA HIS A 299 18.11 -22.07 -25.61
C HIS A 299 18.76 -21.87 -24.23
N PHE A 300 17.95 -21.72 -23.18
CA PHE A 300 18.47 -21.62 -21.81
C PHE A 300 19.26 -22.89 -21.41
N ILE A 301 18.73 -24.07 -21.73
CA ILE A 301 19.40 -25.36 -21.47
C ILE A 301 20.70 -25.48 -22.28
N GLU A 302 20.68 -25.11 -23.55
CA GLU A 302 21.86 -25.12 -24.42
C GLU A 302 22.95 -24.18 -23.90
N CYS A 303 22.60 -22.98 -23.43
CA CYS A 303 23.55 -22.05 -22.82
C CYS A 303 24.21 -22.64 -21.57
N ILE A 304 23.46 -23.38 -20.74
CA ILE A 304 24.03 -24.05 -19.57
C ILE A 304 25.00 -25.15 -19.99
N ARG A 305 24.65 -25.96 -20.99
CA ARG A 305 25.48 -27.08 -21.47
C ARG A 305 26.75 -26.62 -22.18
N THR A 306 26.67 -25.54 -22.95
CA THR A 306 27.77 -25.06 -23.81
C THR A 306 28.59 -23.95 -23.17
N GLY A 307 28.07 -23.28 -22.13
CA GLY A 307 28.67 -22.06 -21.57
C GLY A 307 28.50 -20.83 -22.47
N HIS A 308 27.73 -20.92 -23.56
CA HIS A 308 27.45 -19.77 -24.42
C HIS A 308 26.62 -18.69 -23.71
N LYS A 309 26.81 -17.45 -24.13
CA LYS A 309 26.01 -16.32 -23.64
C LYS A 309 24.57 -16.43 -24.17
N PRO A 310 23.55 -16.26 -23.32
CA PRO A 310 22.16 -16.27 -23.76
C PRO A 310 21.86 -15.07 -24.67
N LEU A 311 20.98 -15.28 -25.66
CA LEU A 311 20.52 -14.23 -26.57
C LEU A 311 19.82 -13.10 -25.79
N THR A 312 19.03 -13.47 -24.78
CA THR A 312 18.29 -12.57 -23.89
C THR A 312 18.91 -12.56 -22.49
N GLY A 313 20.22 -12.30 -22.45
CA GLY A 313 20.98 -12.21 -21.19
C GLY A 313 20.72 -10.93 -20.40
N VAL A 314 21.31 -10.85 -19.21
CA VAL A 314 21.17 -9.70 -18.30
C VAL A 314 21.58 -8.37 -18.97
N GLU A 315 22.58 -8.36 -19.84
CA GLU A 315 23.02 -7.13 -20.53
C GLU A 315 21.95 -6.56 -21.48
N GLU A 316 21.29 -7.42 -22.25
CA GLU A 316 20.17 -7.04 -23.12
C GLU A 316 18.99 -6.56 -22.29
N ALA A 317 18.59 -7.33 -21.28
CA ALA A 317 17.46 -7.00 -20.44
C ALA A 317 17.69 -5.72 -19.60
N MET A 318 18.92 -5.43 -19.20
CA MET A 318 19.27 -4.16 -18.57
C MET A 318 19.04 -2.96 -19.50
N THR A 319 19.26 -3.13 -20.80
CA THR A 319 18.98 -2.07 -21.78
C THR A 319 17.48 -1.83 -21.89
N VAL A 320 16.67 -2.90 -21.87
CA VAL A 320 15.20 -2.81 -21.82
C VAL A 320 14.73 -2.11 -20.54
N VAL A 321 15.25 -2.49 -19.37
CA VAL A 321 14.91 -1.87 -18.07
C VAL A 321 15.28 -0.38 -18.05
N ARG A 322 16.40 0.04 -18.66
CA ARG A 322 16.76 1.47 -18.79
C ARG A 322 15.70 2.26 -19.56
N VAL A 323 15.21 1.71 -20.69
CA VAL A 323 14.15 2.37 -21.46
C VAL A 323 12.85 2.43 -20.66
N LEU A 324 12.46 1.34 -20.00
CA LEU A 324 11.25 1.29 -19.17
C LEU A 324 11.30 2.27 -18.00
N CYS A 325 12.44 2.37 -17.31
CA CYS A 325 12.64 3.36 -16.24
C CYS A 325 12.59 4.80 -16.77
N ALA A 326 13.23 5.08 -17.92
CA ALA A 326 13.17 6.40 -18.53
C ALA A 326 11.73 6.81 -18.90
N VAL A 327 10.96 5.88 -19.47
CA VAL A 327 9.51 6.08 -19.72
C VAL A 327 8.78 6.37 -18.41
N GLY A 328 8.98 5.55 -17.38
CA GLY A 328 8.37 5.74 -16.07
C GLY A 328 8.67 7.12 -15.45
N ASP A 329 9.90 7.60 -15.56
CA ASP A 329 10.30 8.94 -15.09
C ASP A 329 9.58 10.06 -15.83
N ILE A 330 9.50 9.97 -17.16
CA ILE A 330 8.79 10.96 -17.99
C ILE A 330 7.31 11.01 -17.60
N LEU A 331 6.66 9.84 -17.53
CA LEU A 331 5.24 9.73 -17.20
C LEU A 331 4.94 10.24 -15.78
N ARG A 332 5.87 10.06 -14.83
CA ARG A 332 5.78 10.62 -13.48
C ARG A 332 5.90 12.14 -13.47
N ARG A 333 6.86 12.72 -14.21
CA ARG A 333 7.05 14.18 -14.32
C ARG A 333 5.85 14.87 -14.96
N GLN A 334 5.31 14.33 -16.05
CA GLN A 334 4.12 14.87 -16.72
C GLN A 334 2.91 14.92 -15.77
N ARG A 335 2.72 13.88 -14.95
CA ARG A 335 1.67 13.86 -13.94
C ARG A 335 1.83 15.00 -12.92
N MET A 336 3.05 15.27 -12.46
CA MET A 336 3.30 16.36 -11.51
C MET A 336 3.08 17.74 -12.16
N ALA A 337 3.43 17.90 -13.43
CA ALA A 337 3.24 19.15 -14.16
C ALA A 337 1.75 19.46 -14.42
N ILE A 338 0.94 18.45 -14.78
CA ILE A 338 -0.50 18.61 -15.03
C ILE A 338 -1.28 18.90 -13.73
N ALA A 339 -0.83 18.39 -12.58
CA ALA A 339 -1.44 18.68 -11.29
C ALA A 339 -1.37 20.17 -10.88
N ASN A 340 -0.54 20.96 -11.56
CA ASN A 340 -0.33 22.40 -11.31
C ASN A 340 -1.06 23.31 -12.31
N LEU A 341 -1.84 22.76 -13.25
CA LEU A 341 -2.67 23.55 -14.17
C LEU A 341 -4.09 23.67 -13.61
N GLU A 342 -4.64 24.89 -13.57
CA GLU A 342 -6.03 25.12 -13.18
C GLU A 342 -6.97 24.47 -14.21
N PRO A 343 -7.94 23.64 -13.80
CA PRO A 343 -8.84 22.99 -14.72
C PRO A 343 -9.88 23.98 -15.28
N THR A 344 -9.91 24.14 -16.60
CA THR A 344 -11.02 24.77 -17.32
C THR A 344 -12.22 23.82 -17.35
N PRO A 345 -13.47 24.28 -17.11
CA PRO A 345 -14.62 23.38 -17.06
C PRO A 345 -14.99 22.87 -18.47
N THR A 346 -15.11 21.54 -18.62
CA THR A 346 -15.64 20.88 -19.82
C THR A 346 -16.81 19.95 -19.51
N LEU A 347 -17.67 19.80 -20.52
CA LEU A 347 -18.98 19.13 -20.54
C LEU A 347 -18.96 17.71 -19.93
N ALA A 348 -20.00 17.45 -19.14
CA ALA A 348 -20.17 16.30 -18.27
C ALA A 348 -20.18 14.94 -19.02
N SER A 349 -19.28 14.05 -18.62
CA SER A 349 -19.42 12.59 -18.77
C SER A 349 -20.13 12.01 -17.53
N PRO A 350 -20.79 10.84 -17.61
CA PRO A 350 -21.45 10.24 -16.46
C PRO A 350 -20.41 9.89 -15.39
N VAL A 351 -20.42 10.68 -14.32
CA VAL A 351 -19.55 10.56 -13.15
C VAL A 351 -19.94 9.28 -12.42
N LEU A 352 -19.02 8.30 -12.32
CA LEU A 352 -19.08 7.34 -11.21
C LEU A 352 -19.20 8.16 -9.93
N PRO A 353 -20.21 7.94 -9.07
CA PRO A 353 -20.56 8.85 -7.99
C PRO A 353 -19.31 9.27 -7.23
N GLU A 354 -19.07 10.58 -7.14
CA GLU A 354 -17.92 11.13 -6.44
C GLU A 354 -17.86 10.50 -5.04
N LYS A 355 -16.73 9.84 -4.75
CA LYS A 355 -16.58 9.04 -3.55
C LYS A 355 -16.62 9.95 -2.34
N ILE A 356 -17.57 9.74 -1.44
CA ILE A 356 -17.64 10.48 -0.18
C ILE A 356 -16.72 9.77 0.82
N PRO A 357 -15.58 10.37 1.22
CA PRO A 357 -14.65 9.74 2.15
C PRO A 357 -15.18 9.80 3.58
N LEU A 358 -14.72 8.90 4.44
CA LEU A 358 -15.05 8.99 5.87
C LEU A 358 -14.44 10.27 6.49
N ILE A 359 -13.24 10.65 6.00
CA ILE A 359 -12.43 11.78 6.43
C ILE A 359 -11.76 12.40 5.19
N ASP A 360 -11.79 13.73 5.07
CA ASP A 360 -11.21 14.47 3.94
C ASP A 360 -9.99 15.30 4.33
N LEU A 361 -8.83 14.65 4.36
CA LEU A 361 -7.54 15.32 4.60
C LEU A 361 -7.09 16.20 3.43
N ALA A 362 -7.62 15.96 2.22
CA ALA A 362 -7.24 16.73 1.05
C ALA A 362 -7.82 18.15 1.12
N SER A 363 -9.11 18.28 1.48
CA SER A 363 -9.74 19.58 1.72
C SER A 363 -9.08 20.33 2.88
N GLN A 364 -8.77 19.63 3.97
CA GLN A 364 -8.05 20.24 5.10
C GLN A 364 -6.68 20.76 4.69
N LYS A 365 -5.88 19.95 3.97
CA LYS A 365 -4.55 20.35 3.49
C LYS A 365 -4.63 21.57 2.59
N ARG A 366 -5.59 21.62 1.66
CA ARG A 366 -5.78 22.79 0.78
C ARG A 366 -6.04 24.05 1.59
N ARG A 367 -6.88 23.97 2.63
CA ARG A 367 -7.21 25.12 3.49
C ARG A 367 -5.99 25.69 4.23
N ILE A 368 -5.06 24.84 4.67
CA ILE A 368 -3.88 25.26 5.45
C ILE A 368 -2.58 25.35 4.64
N GLU A 369 -2.62 25.15 3.32
CA GLU A 369 -1.43 24.93 2.49
C GLU A 369 -0.40 26.05 2.59
N ALA A 370 -0.83 27.31 2.57
CA ALA A 370 0.06 28.45 2.64
C ALA A 370 0.82 28.50 3.99
N SER A 371 0.08 28.42 5.11
CA SER A 371 0.65 28.40 6.46
C SER A 371 1.56 27.19 6.69
N LEU A 372 1.17 26.02 6.16
CA LEU A 372 1.97 24.81 6.23
C LEU A 372 3.33 24.96 5.55
N ARG A 373 3.36 25.55 4.34
CA ARG A 373 4.61 25.81 3.61
C ARG A 373 5.53 26.75 4.37
N GLU A 374 4.98 27.80 4.97
CA GLU A 374 5.73 28.77 5.77
C GLU A 374 6.34 28.15 7.03
N ARG A 375 5.56 27.39 7.79
CA ARG A 375 6.08 26.70 8.99
C ARG A 375 7.14 25.66 8.64
N PHE A 376 6.96 24.89 7.57
CA PHE A 376 7.99 23.96 7.12
C PHE A 376 9.27 24.68 6.69
N ALA A 377 9.16 25.79 5.96
CA ALA A 377 10.33 26.60 5.61
C ALA A 377 11.06 27.12 6.86
N THR A 378 10.33 27.48 7.92
CA THR A 378 10.88 27.88 9.21
C THR A 378 11.66 26.72 9.86
N VAL A 379 11.08 25.52 9.91
CA VAL A 379 11.75 24.33 10.45
C VAL A 379 13.02 24.00 9.67
N PHE A 380 12.98 24.06 8.34
CA PHE A 380 14.16 23.85 7.50
C PHE A 380 15.22 24.96 7.63
N LYS A 381 14.86 26.14 8.11
CA LYS A 381 15.82 27.23 8.34
C LYS A 381 16.66 27.00 9.59
N HIS A 382 16.06 26.51 10.68
CA HIS A 382 16.80 26.25 11.92
C HIS A 382 17.28 24.79 12.06
N MET A 383 16.73 23.85 11.29
CA MET A 383 17.16 22.44 11.20
C MET A 383 17.04 21.63 12.51
N GLU A 384 16.22 22.09 13.47
CA GLU A 384 15.97 21.37 14.73
C GLU A 384 14.74 20.47 14.59
N PHE A 385 14.95 19.24 14.13
CA PHE A 385 13.85 18.32 13.84
C PHE A 385 13.26 17.63 15.09
N ILE A 386 14.03 17.56 16.17
CA ILE A 386 13.65 16.87 17.41
C ILE A 386 13.61 17.87 18.55
N MET A 387 12.44 18.02 19.18
CA MET A 387 12.22 18.97 20.28
C MET A 387 12.55 20.42 19.90
N GLY A 388 12.28 20.82 18.65
CA GLY A 388 12.45 22.20 18.18
C GLY A 388 11.38 23.16 18.75
N PRO A 389 11.48 24.47 18.43
CA PRO A 389 10.63 25.51 19.00
C PRO A 389 9.12 25.27 18.81
N GLU A 390 8.73 24.69 17.68
CA GLU A 390 7.33 24.40 17.33
C GLU A 390 6.70 23.40 18.31
N VAL A 391 7.48 22.49 18.89
CA VAL A 391 6.98 21.54 19.89
C VAL A 391 6.54 22.29 21.15
N LEU A 392 7.36 23.24 21.62
CA LEU A 392 7.05 24.05 22.80
C LEU A 392 5.92 25.04 22.53
N GLU A 393 5.89 25.64 21.34
CA GLU A 393 4.77 26.48 20.90
C GLU A 393 3.46 25.69 20.92
N LEU A 394 3.47 24.48 20.37
CA LEU A 394 2.32 23.59 20.34
C LEU A 394 1.86 23.22 21.75
N GLU A 395 2.76 22.79 22.64
CA GLU A 395 2.42 22.47 24.04
C GLU A 395 1.70 23.64 24.73
N ARG A 396 2.24 24.87 24.58
CA ARG A 396 1.62 26.07 25.13
C ARG A 396 0.23 26.34 24.52
N ARG A 397 0.10 26.23 23.20
CA ARG A 397 -1.18 26.45 22.51
C ARG A 397 -2.22 25.40 22.89
N LEU A 398 -1.80 24.16 23.11
CA LEU A 398 -2.64 23.06 23.57
C LEU A 398 -3.16 23.33 25.00
N CYS A 399 -2.30 23.80 25.92
CA CYS A 399 -2.73 24.26 27.25
C CYS A 399 -3.78 25.37 27.17
N VAL A 400 -3.53 26.40 26.35
CA VAL A 400 -4.49 27.50 26.17
C VAL A 400 -5.83 26.98 25.63
N PHE A 401 -5.80 26.05 24.69
CA PHE A 401 -7.02 25.53 24.07
C PHE A 401 -7.82 24.62 25.01
N SER A 402 -7.16 23.77 25.80
CA SER A 402 -7.83 22.79 26.68
C SER A 402 -8.12 23.33 28.08
N GLY A 403 -7.39 24.36 28.51
CA GLY A 403 -7.42 24.89 29.87
C GLY A 403 -6.54 24.14 30.87
N ALA A 404 -5.84 23.07 30.45
CA ALA A 404 -4.94 22.33 31.33
C ALA A 404 -3.65 23.12 31.62
N ALA A 405 -3.12 23.03 32.84
CA ALA A 405 -1.90 23.74 33.22
C ALA A 405 -0.67 23.26 32.46
N HIS A 406 -0.60 21.96 32.13
CA HIS A 406 0.51 21.35 31.39
C HIS A 406 0.02 20.49 30.24
N ALA A 407 0.75 20.55 29.12
CA ALA A 407 0.65 19.63 28.00
C ALA A 407 2.06 19.13 27.67
N VAL A 408 2.20 17.82 27.44
CA VAL A 408 3.45 17.16 27.10
C VAL A 408 3.23 16.31 25.85
N THR A 409 3.79 16.72 24.71
CA THR A 409 3.64 15.98 23.45
C THR A 409 4.55 14.74 23.41
N CYS A 410 4.10 13.70 22.71
CA CYS A 410 4.76 12.40 22.58
C CYS A 410 4.51 11.78 21.19
N ALA A 411 5.07 10.59 20.95
CA ALA A 411 5.10 9.99 19.62
C ALA A 411 3.75 9.47 19.13
N SER A 412 2.83 9.10 20.02
CA SER A 412 1.52 8.54 19.65
C SER A 412 0.51 8.67 20.80
N GLY A 413 -0.76 8.33 20.55
CA GLY A 413 -1.77 8.20 21.61
C GLY A 413 -1.53 7.01 22.53
N THR A 414 -1.01 5.89 22.01
CA THR A 414 -0.62 4.72 22.81
C THR A 414 0.54 5.09 23.76
N ASP A 415 1.49 5.87 23.27
CA ASP A 415 2.59 6.36 24.09
C ASP A 415 2.10 7.36 25.13
N ALA A 416 1.11 8.20 24.81
CA ALA A 416 0.50 9.11 25.79
C ALA A 416 -0.09 8.32 26.98
N LEU A 417 -0.82 7.24 26.71
CA LEU A 417 -1.33 6.32 27.74
C LEU A 417 -0.20 5.62 28.51
N THR A 418 0.82 5.14 27.80
CA THR A 418 1.98 4.49 28.41
C THR A 418 2.73 5.42 29.36
N LEU A 419 2.99 6.66 28.92
CA LEU A 419 3.66 7.69 29.72
C LEU A 419 2.82 8.09 30.93
N ALA A 420 1.49 8.23 30.78
CA ALA A 420 0.58 8.52 31.88
C ALA A 420 0.63 7.41 32.96
N LEU A 421 0.57 6.14 32.56
CA LEU A 421 0.64 5.01 33.48
C LEU A 421 2.01 4.91 34.18
N LEU A 422 3.11 5.14 33.46
CA LEU A 422 4.45 5.20 34.03
C LEU A 422 4.59 6.35 35.04
N ALA A 423 4.06 7.53 34.73
CA ALA A 423 4.08 8.68 35.62
C ALA A 423 3.27 8.45 36.91
N LEU A 424 2.19 7.66 36.82
CA LEU A 424 1.40 7.20 37.97
C LEU A 424 2.06 6.03 38.74
N GLY A 425 3.21 5.54 38.30
CA GLY A 425 3.98 4.50 38.98
C GLY A 425 3.33 3.12 38.89
N ILE A 426 2.68 2.81 37.77
CA ILE A 426 2.07 1.49 37.54
C ILE A 426 3.12 0.38 37.70
N ARG A 427 2.72 -0.75 38.28
CA ARG A 427 3.62 -1.90 38.47
C ARG A 427 2.87 -3.22 38.42
N LYS A 428 3.63 -4.31 38.31
CA LYS A 428 3.10 -5.67 38.45
C LYS A 428 2.31 -5.84 39.75
N GLY A 429 1.15 -6.48 39.64
CA GLY A 429 0.20 -6.66 40.75
C GLY A 429 -0.85 -5.54 40.88
N ASP A 430 -0.73 -4.47 40.10
CA ASP A 430 -1.78 -3.47 39.98
C ASP A 430 -2.86 -3.90 38.99
N ALA A 431 -4.07 -3.41 39.24
CA ALA A 431 -5.24 -3.59 38.39
C ALA A 431 -5.76 -2.23 37.91
N VAL A 432 -6.01 -2.13 36.60
CA VAL A 432 -6.58 -0.94 35.94
C VAL A 432 -7.91 -1.31 35.32
N LEU A 433 -8.95 -0.56 35.64
CA LEU A 433 -10.28 -0.79 35.06
C LEU A 433 -10.33 -0.18 33.65
N VAL A 434 -10.78 -0.95 32.66
CA VAL A 434 -10.84 -0.52 31.25
C VAL A 434 -12.20 -0.88 30.63
N PRO A 435 -12.74 -0.08 29.69
CA PRO A 435 -13.99 -0.41 29.02
C PRO A 435 -13.86 -1.62 28.09
N ALA A 436 -14.91 -2.42 28.00
CA ALA A 436 -15.02 -3.53 27.07
C ALA A 436 -15.17 -3.08 25.61
N PHE A 437 -15.73 -1.90 25.38
CA PHE A 437 -15.89 -1.29 24.05
C PHE A 437 -14.91 -0.13 23.87
N THR A 438 -13.73 -0.42 23.34
CA THR A 438 -12.70 0.57 22.99
C THR A 438 -11.73 0.02 21.94
N PHE A 439 -10.79 0.85 21.48
CA PHE A 439 -9.65 0.40 20.71
C PHE A 439 -8.63 -0.31 21.60
N VAL A 440 -7.93 -1.30 21.04
CA VAL A 440 -6.93 -2.10 21.76
C VAL A 440 -5.82 -1.27 22.39
N ALA A 441 -5.45 -0.13 21.80
CA ALA A 441 -4.42 0.77 22.32
C ALA A 441 -4.72 1.34 23.72
N THR A 442 -5.99 1.33 24.17
CA THR A 442 -6.34 1.69 25.56
C THR A 442 -5.83 0.63 26.56
N VAL A 443 -5.79 -0.64 26.14
CA VAL A 443 -5.53 -1.80 27.00
C VAL A 443 -4.08 -2.28 26.90
N GLU A 444 -3.46 -2.15 25.72
CA GLU A 444 -2.07 -2.55 25.46
C GLU A 444 -1.07 -2.03 26.52
N PRO A 445 -1.06 -0.73 26.88
CA PRO A 445 -0.09 -0.20 27.84
C PRO A 445 -0.23 -0.81 29.23
N VAL A 446 -1.45 -1.11 29.67
CA VAL A 446 -1.70 -1.76 30.97
C VAL A 446 -1.01 -3.11 31.01
N VAL A 447 -1.20 -3.91 29.96
CA VAL A 447 -0.63 -5.25 29.83
C VAL A 447 0.89 -5.20 29.66
N LEU A 448 1.40 -4.35 28.78
CA LEU A 448 2.84 -4.24 28.48
C LEU A 448 3.65 -3.81 29.72
N LEU A 449 3.06 -2.99 30.59
CA LEU A 449 3.67 -2.55 31.85
C LEU A 449 3.49 -3.56 33.00
N GLY A 450 2.88 -4.72 32.73
CA GLY A 450 2.73 -5.83 33.67
C GLY A 450 1.59 -5.69 34.68
N ALA A 451 0.74 -4.66 34.53
CA ALA A 451 -0.51 -4.56 35.26
C ALA A 451 -1.61 -5.40 34.61
N VAL A 452 -2.70 -5.62 35.34
CA VAL A 452 -3.81 -6.45 34.88
C VAL A 452 -5.00 -5.55 34.50
N PRO A 453 -5.46 -5.54 33.24
CA PRO A 453 -6.70 -4.87 32.89
C PRO A 453 -7.89 -5.65 33.47
N ILE A 454 -8.77 -4.96 34.19
CA ILE A 454 -10.08 -5.47 34.58
C ILE A 454 -11.09 -4.89 33.61
N ILE A 455 -11.66 -5.75 32.78
CA ILE A 455 -12.58 -5.32 31.72
C ILE A 455 -13.95 -5.04 32.32
N ILE A 456 -14.49 -3.86 32.06
CA ILE A 456 -15.79 -3.39 32.55
C ILE A 456 -16.68 -3.07 31.36
N ASP A 457 -17.93 -3.54 31.40
CA ASP A 457 -18.89 -3.22 30.35
C ASP A 457 -19.20 -1.71 30.26
N VAL A 458 -19.73 -1.30 29.12
CA VAL A 458 -20.11 0.09 28.85
C VAL A 458 -21.59 0.32 29.13
N ASP A 459 -22.00 1.58 29.25
CA ASP A 459 -23.42 1.94 29.31
C ASP A 459 -23.99 2.28 27.93
N LYS A 460 -25.22 2.79 27.86
CA LYS A 460 -25.88 3.18 26.61
C LYS A 460 -25.14 4.24 25.78
N SER A 461 -24.24 5.01 26.40
CA SER A 461 -23.35 5.97 25.72
C SER A 461 -22.13 5.32 25.09
N LEU A 462 -21.94 4.02 25.30
CA LEU A 462 -20.76 3.24 24.93
C LEU A 462 -19.46 3.67 25.64
N THR A 463 -19.57 4.48 26.70
CA THR A 463 -18.46 4.80 27.61
C THR A 463 -18.51 3.88 28.84
N ILE A 464 -17.38 3.76 29.56
CA ILE A 464 -17.25 2.87 30.72
C ILE A 464 -18.36 3.13 31.76
N SER A 465 -19.06 2.07 32.20
CA SER A 465 -20.22 2.20 33.08
C SER A 465 -19.82 2.55 34.53
N PRO A 466 -20.23 3.73 35.07
CA PRO A 466 -19.93 4.09 36.46
C PRO A 466 -20.54 3.12 37.48
N ALA A 467 -21.66 2.48 37.13
CA ALA A 467 -22.36 1.53 38.01
C ALA A 467 -21.59 0.21 38.21
N LEU A 468 -20.60 -0.08 37.36
CA LEU A 468 -19.82 -1.31 37.41
C LEU A 468 -18.45 -1.14 38.06
N ILE A 469 -18.03 0.09 38.40
CA ILE A 469 -16.72 0.37 39.00
C ILE A 469 -16.50 -0.42 40.30
N SER A 470 -17.48 -0.41 41.23
CA SER A 470 -17.37 -1.16 42.48
C SER A 470 -17.23 -2.67 42.26
N ALA A 471 -17.87 -3.21 41.22
CA ALA A 471 -17.74 -4.62 40.87
C ALA A 471 -16.35 -4.93 40.28
N GLY A 472 -15.82 -4.07 39.40
CA GLY A 472 -14.45 -4.20 38.89
C GLY A 472 -13.40 -4.15 39.99
N VAL A 473 -13.56 -3.25 40.97
CA VAL A 473 -12.71 -3.18 42.17
C VAL A 473 -12.80 -4.46 43.00
N ALA A 474 -14.00 -5.01 43.19
CA ALA A 474 -14.19 -6.26 43.90
C ALA A 474 -13.52 -7.43 43.17
N THR A 475 -13.66 -7.52 41.84
CA THR A 475 -12.99 -8.52 40.99
C THR A 475 -11.47 -8.42 41.12
N ALA A 476 -10.90 -7.21 41.03
CA ALA A 476 -9.45 -7.01 41.19
C ALA A 476 -8.96 -7.54 42.54
N ARG A 477 -9.64 -7.16 43.64
CA ARG A 477 -9.26 -7.59 44.99
C ARG A 477 -9.41 -9.08 45.20
N GLY A 478 -10.47 -9.68 44.65
CA GLY A 478 -10.67 -11.14 44.70
C GLY A 478 -9.54 -11.93 44.02
N LEU A 479 -8.87 -11.33 43.05
CA LEU A 479 -7.69 -11.88 42.37
C LEU A 479 -6.36 -11.55 43.09
N GLY A 480 -6.41 -10.93 44.26
CA GLY A 480 -5.21 -10.49 45.00
C GLY A 480 -4.50 -9.29 44.37
N LEU A 481 -5.16 -8.58 43.44
CA LEU A 481 -4.60 -7.41 42.76
C LEU A 481 -4.96 -6.12 43.50
N ARG A 482 -4.12 -5.10 43.35
CA ARG A 482 -4.35 -3.77 43.89
C ARG A 482 -5.05 -2.89 42.84
N PRO A 483 -6.35 -2.56 42.97
CA PRO A 483 -6.99 -1.62 42.06
C PRO A 483 -6.40 -0.21 42.30
N VAL A 484 -5.85 0.39 41.24
CA VAL A 484 -5.16 1.70 41.33
C VAL A 484 -5.85 2.80 40.54
N GLY A 485 -6.61 2.46 39.49
CA GLY A 485 -7.28 3.46 38.67
C GLY A 485 -8.07 2.88 37.51
N MET A 486 -8.54 3.76 36.65
CA MET A 486 -9.31 3.41 35.45
C MET A 486 -8.95 4.29 34.26
N THR A 487 -9.08 3.72 33.06
CA THR A 487 -9.03 4.48 31.81
C THR A 487 -10.44 4.65 31.27
N ALA A 488 -10.93 5.88 31.24
CA ALA A 488 -12.22 6.24 30.66
C ALA A 488 -12.00 6.70 29.21
N VAL A 489 -12.66 6.05 28.26
CA VAL A 489 -12.51 6.36 26.84
C VAL A 489 -13.64 7.23 26.37
N ASP A 490 -13.31 8.37 25.77
CA ASP A 490 -14.28 9.27 25.18
C ASP A 490 -14.60 8.84 23.74
N ILE A 491 -15.30 7.72 23.62
CA ILE A 491 -15.50 7.02 22.34
C ILE A 491 -16.25 7.89 21.32
N PHE A 492 -15.80 7.86 20.07
CA PHE A 492 -16.33 8.66 18.94
C PHE A 492 -16.27 10.18 19.09
N GLY A 493 -15.62 10.65 20.16
CA GLY A 493 -15.57 12.05 20.54
C GLY A 493 -16.59 12.45 21.59
N HIS A 494 -17.30 11.48 22.18
CA HIS A 494 -18.26 11.68 23.26
C HIS A 494 -17.57 11.53 24.61
N PRO A 495 -17.49 12.60 25.43
CA PRO A 495 -16.89 12.48 26.74
C PRO A 495 -17.64 11.50 27.66
N ALA A 496 -16.88 10.70 28.41
CA ALA A 496 -17.44 9.82 29.44
C ALA A 496 -18.07 10.62 30.60
N ASN A 497 -18.86 9.96 31.45
CA ASN A 497 -19.46 10.61 32.63
C ASN A 497 -18.44 10.77 33.78
N TYR A 498 -17.46 11.67 33.60
CA TYR A 498 -16.39 11.90 34.57
C TYR A 498 -16.89 12.25 35.98
N ARG A 499 -18.01 12.98 36.11
CA ARG A 499 -18.62 13.26 37.42
C ARG A 499 -19.07 11.98 38.12
N ALA A 500 -19.80 11.10 37.43
CA ALA A 500 -20.24 9.83 38.01
C ALA A 500 -19.07 8.87 38.25
N LEU A 501 -18.09 8.84 37.35
CA LEU A 501 -16.87 8.04 37.53
C LEU A 501 -16.09 8.48 38.76
N ARG A 502 -15.95 9.80 38.98
CA ARG A 502 -15.28 10.35 40.16
C ARG A 502 -16.04 10.04 41.45
N THR A 503 -17.37 10.16 41.44
CA THR A 503 -18.21 9.72 42.57
C THR A 503 -18.02 8.23 42.86
N ALA A 504 -18.04 7.37 41.83
CA ALA A 504 -17.86 5.94 41.98
C ALA A 504 -16.45 5.59 42.48
N ALA A 505 -15.41 6.24 41.95
CA ALA A 505 -14.02 6.09 42.39
C ALA A 505 -13.86 6.44 43.87
N ASN A 506 -14.40 7.58 44.30
CA ASN A 506 -14.32 8.07 45.69
C ASN A 506 -15.10 7.19 46.69
N ALA A 507 -16.11 6.46 46.22
CA ALA A 507 -16.87 5.52 47.06
C ALA A 507 -16.12 4.22 47.35
N THR A 508 -15.00 3.95 46.66
CA THR A 508 -14.20 2.75 46.88
C THR A 508 -13.20 2.96 48.01
N ALA A 509 -12.82 1.89 48.72
CA ALA A 509 -11.79 1.93 49.76
C ALA A 509 -10.39 2.10 49.12
N GLY A 510 -10.04 3.30 48.67
CA GLY A 510 -8.78 3.62 48.00
C GLY A 510 -8.93 4.78 47.01
N LYS A 511 -7.87 5.56 46.79
CA LYS A 511 -7.87 6.64 45.79
C LYS A 511 -7.59 6.05 44.41
N LEU A 512 -8.63 5.90 43.59
CA LEU A 512 -8.48 5.51 42.18
C LEU A 512 -8.25 6.76 41.33
N TRP A 513 -7.18 6.77 40.55
CA TRP A 513 -6.98 7.80 39.52
C TRP A 513 -7.85 7.50 38.28
N ILE A 514 -8.14 8.54 37.51
CA ILE A 514 -8.85 8.46 36.24
C ILE A 514 -7.95 9.03 35.13
N ILE A 515 -7.65 8.20 34.14
CA ILE A 515 -7.08 8.65 32.86
C ILE A 515 -8.22 8.81 31.86
N ALA A 516 -8.32 9.97 31.22
CA ALA A 516 -9.13 10.17 30.04
C ALA A 516 -8.34 9.75 28.79
N ASP A 517 -8.80 8.71 28.09
CA ASP A 517 -8.40 8.44 26.71
C ASP A 517 -9.27 9.29 25.78
N ALA A 518 -8.77 10.48 25.50
CA ALA A 518 -9.37 11.50 24.67
C ALA A 518 -8.80 11.50 23.25
N ALA A 519 -8.29 10.36 22.76
CA ALA A 519 -7.79 10.22 21.40
C ALA A 519 -8.84 10.52 20.33
N GLN A 520 -10.13 10.54 20.68
CA GLN A 520 -11.24 10.85 19.79
C GLN A 520 -12.02 12.11 20.19
N SER A 521 -11.75 12.70 21.36
CA SER A 521 -12.60 13.76 21.94
C SER A 521 -11.88 15.09 22.16
N PHE A 522 -10.64 15.26 21.70
CA PHE A 522 -10.00 16.57 21.79
C PHE A 522 -10.84 17.65 21.10
N GLY A 523 -11.13 18.75 21.81
CA GLY A 523 -12.10 19.78 21.40
C GLY A 523 -13.49 19.65 22.02
N ALA A 524 -13.88 18.48 22.50
CA ALA A 524 -15.16 18.27 23.19
C ALA A 524 -15.19 18.99 24.56
N SER A 525 -16.39 19.13 25.12
CA SER A 525 -16.60 19.67 26.47
C SER A 525 -17.77 19.02 27.18
N VAL A 526 -17.80 19.12 28.50
CA VAL A 526 -18.93 18.72 29.35
C VAL A 526 -19.12 19.78 30.42
N ASP A 527 -20.36 20.23 30.62
CA ASP A 527 -20.71 21.20 31.67
C ASP A 527 -19.81 22.47 31.62
N GLY A 528 -19.46 22.91 30.41
CA GLY A 528 -18.60 24.07 30.15
C GLY A 528 -17.09 23.82 30.30
N CYS A 529 -16.67 22.63 30.75
CA CYS A 529 -15.27 22.25 30.89
C CYS A 529 -14.77 21.49 29.66
N ARG A 530 -13.63 21.89 29.08
CA ARG A 530 -13.06 21.24 27.89
C ARG A 530 -12.35 19.94 28.24
N VAL A 531 -12.34 19.00 27.29
CA VAL A 531 -11.49 17.81 27.35
C VAL A 531 -10.03 18.24 27.46
N GLY A 532 -9.33 17.67 28.44
CA GLY A 532 -8.01 18.12 28.91
C GLY A 532 -7.97 18.27 30.43
N THR A 533 -9.08 18.67 31.05
CA THR A 533 -9.20 18.96 32.50
C THR A 533 -10.26 18.11 33.22
N LEU A 534 -10.93 17.19 32.51
CA LEU A 534 -12.05 16.40 33.04
C LEU A 534 -11.61 15.23 33.95
N ALA A 535 -10.36 14.79 33.80
CA ALA A 535 -9.75 13.65 34.50
C ALA A 535 -8.42 14.06 35.17
N ASP A 536 -7.82 13.17 35.96
CA ASP A 536 -6.55 13.49 36.65
C ASP A 536 -5.39 13.60 35.64
N ILE A 537 -5.46 12.80 34.57
CA ILE A 537 -4.62 12.90 33.38
C ILE A 537 -5.51 12.71 32.15
N THR A 538 -5.34 13.55 31.13
CA THR A 538 -5.97 13.34 29.81
C THR A 538 -4.89 12.99 28.78
N THR A 539 -5.18 12.04 27.92
CA THR A 539 -4.29 11.63 26.82
C THR A 539 -5.00 11.82 25.50
N THR A 540 -4.28 12.20 24.44
CA THR A 540 -4.86 12.29 23.10
C THR A 540 -3.90 11.80 22.03
N SER A 541 -4.46 11.52 20.86
CA SER A 541 -3.75 11.10 19.67
C SER A 541 -3.86 12.17 18.61
N PHE A 542 -2.77 12.39 17.91
CA PHE A 542 -2.69 13.22 16.71
C PHE A 542 -2.52 12.37 15.45
N PHE A 543 -2.95 11.10 15.47
CA PHE A 543 -2.99 10.29 14.26
C PHE A 543 -3.84 10.99 13.18
N PRO A 544 -3.57 10.85 11.86
CA PRO A 544 -4.11 11.78 10.87
C PRO A 544 -5.64 11.85 10.80
N SER A 545 -6.33 10.78 11.19
CA SER A 545 -7.80 10.71 11.22
C SER A 545 -8.47 11.39 12.43
N LYS A 546 -7.71 11.82 13.45
CA LYS A 546 -8.29 12.42 14.66
C LYS A 546 -8.83 13.83 14.38
N PRO A 547 -9.75 14.36 15.22
CA PRO A 547 -10.28 15.72 15.06
C PRO A 547 -9.17 16.76 14.88
N LEU A 548 -8.13 16.70 15.72
CA LEU A 548 -6.86 17.39 15.52
C LEU A 548 -5.78 16.33 15.25
N GLY A 549 -5.51 16.03 13.99
CA GLY A 549 -4.48 15.06 13.58
C GLY A 549 -3.31 15.72 12.85
N CYS A 550 -2.10 15.17 12.95
CA CYS A 550 -0.94 15.57 12.15
C CYS A 550 -0.89 14.80 10.81
N TYR A 551 0.26 14.77 10.13
CA TYR A 551 0.46 13.97 8.89
C TYR A 551 1.40 12.78 9.12
N GLY A 552 1.39 12.26 10.35
CA GLY A 552 2.11 11.08 10.80
C GLY A 552 1.53 10.62 12.14
N ASP A 553 2.35 10.02 12.98
CA ASP A 553 1.99 9.72 14.36
C ASP A 553 2.28 10.90 15.29
N GLY A 554 1.49 11.00 16.35
CA GLY A 554 1.68 11.98 17.41
C GLY A 554 0.68 11.77 18.55
N GLY A 555 0.97 12.35 19.71
CA GLY A 555 0.06 12.39 20.84
C GLY A 555 0.44 13.47 21.86
N ALA A 556 -0.38 13.62 22.89
CA ALA A 556 -0.08 14.49 24.02
C ALA A 556 -0.75 14.00 25.30
N VAL A 557 -0.14 14.36 26.42
CA VAL A 557 -0.65 14.16 27.78
C VAL A 557 -0.92 15.52 28.41
N PHE A 558 -2.07 15.68 29.07
CA PHE A 558 -2.50 16.87 29.78
C PHE A 558 -2.70 16.56 31.25
N THR A 559 -2.27 17.47 32.12
CA THR A 559 -2.49 17.38 33.56
C THR A 559 -2.35 18.76 34.22
N ASP A 560 -3.01 18.93 35.35
CA ASP A 560 -2.82 20.12 36.21
C ASP A 560 -1.74 19.89 37.28
N ASP A 561 -1.25 18.66 37.42
CA ASP A 561 -0.20 18.31 38.38
C ASP A 561 1.20 18.56 37.77
N THR A 562 1.89 19.55 38.32
CA THR A 562 3.24 19.95 37.87
C THR A 562 4.26 18.84 38.06
N ALA A 563 4.17 18.06 39.14
CA ALA A 563 5.10 16.96 39.40
C ALA A 563 4.89 15.81 38.39
N ILE A 564 3.64 15.50 38.04
CA ILE A 564 3.34 14.54 36.96
C ILE A 564 3.88 15.06 35.63
N ALA A 565 3.67 16.35 35.30
CA ALA A 565 4.18 16.94 34.06
C ALA A 565 5.72 16.86 33.94
N GLU A 566 6.45 17.07 35.03
CA GLU A 566 7.90 16.92 35.07
C GLU A 566 8.35 15.47 34.85
N ILE A 567 7.67 14.51 35.48
CA ILE A 567 7.93 13.08 35.26
C ILE A 567 7.65 12.72 33.79
N LEU A 568 6.55 13.19 33.19
CA LEU A 568 6.23 12.96 31.78
C LEU A 568 7.30 13.51 30.83
N ARG A 569 7.76 14.75 31.05
CA ARG A 569 8.84 15.37 30.24
C ARG A 569 10.15 14.60 30.33
N SER A 570 10.43 14.01 31.49
CA SER A 570 11.58 13.13 31.66
C SER A 570 11.38 11.80 30.95
N LEU A 571 10.26 11.10 31.21
CA LEU A 571 9.97 9.79 30.66
C LEU A 571 10.00 9.79 29.12
N ARG A 572 9.48 10.83 28.47
CA ARG A 572 9.46 10.92 27.00
C ARG A 572 10.85 11.05 26.37
N LEU A 573 11.84 11.48 27.17
CA LEU A 573 13.24 11.71 26.79
C LEU A 573 14.16 10.74 27.53
N HIS A 574 13.90 9.43 27.41
CA HIS A 574 14.71 8.36 28.01
C HIS A 574 14.81 8.41 29.55
N GLY A 575 13.94 9.15 30.23
CA GLY A 575 13.98 9.30 31.69
C GLY A 575 15.04 10.29 32.18
N ARG A 576 15.34 11.30 31.35
CA ARG A 576 16.37 12.32 31.61
C ARG A 576 16.13 13.12 32.89
N GLY A 577 17.18 13.39 33.65
CA GLY A 577 17.23 14.32 34.78
C GLY A 577 17.42 15.78 34.34
N GLU A 578 18.04 16.59 35.20
CA GLU A 578 18.36 17.99 34.90
C GLU A 578 19.48 18.10 33.85
N GLU A 579 20.50 17.25 33.96
CA GLU A 579 21.61 17.21 33.00
C GLU A 579 21.27 16.35 31.77
N LYS A 580 21.85 16.72 30.62
CA LYS A 580 21.50 16.12 29.31
C LYS A 580 21.70 14.60 29.23
N PHE A 581 22.71 14.09 29.93
CA PHE A 581 23.12 12.68 29.91
C PHE A 581 22.87 11.96 31.25
N ASP A 582 22.19 12.62 32.17
CA ASP A 582 21.73 12.00 33.40
C ASP A 582 20.35 11.38 33.16
N ASN A 583 20.19 10.10 33.49
CA ASN A 583 18.94 9.36 33.34
C ASN A 583 18.53 8.85 34.71
N VAL A 584 17.69 9.62 35.40
CA VAL A 584 17.25 9.36 36.79
C VAL A 584 16.11 8.35 36.90
N ARG A 585 15.57 7.90 35.75
CA ARG A 585 14.51 6.90 35.66
C ARG A 585 14.57 6.17 34.32
N ILE A 586 13.91 5.03 34.22
CA ILE A 586 13.73 4.34 32.93
C ILE A 586 12.62 5.05 32.16
N GLY A 587 12.96 5.59 30.98
CA GLY A 587 12.00 6.22 30.08
C GLY A 587 12.01 5.63 28.68
N LEU A 588 11.33 6.32 27.77
CA LEU A 588 11.11 5.94 26.38
C LEU A 588 11.72 6.98 25.43
N ASN A 589 11.89 6.60 24.17
CA ASN A 589 12.02 7.57 23.08
C ASN A 589 10.62 7.85 22.52
N SER A 590 9.88 8.75 23.17
CA SER A 590 8.51 9.07 22.76
C SER A 590 8.35 10.57 22.54
N ARG A 591 8.76 11.04 21.37
CA ARG A 591 8.79 12.47 21.04
C ARG A 591 7.88 12.74 19.85
N LEU A 592 7.28 13.93 19.83
CA LEU A 592 6.62 14.45 18.65
C LEU A 592 7.66 15.15 17.78
N ASP A 593 7.72 14.79 16.50
CA ASP A 593 8.61 15.47 15.55
C ASP A 593 8.22 16.93 15.36
N THR A 594 9.21 17.80 15.22
CA THR A 594 9.00 19.25 15.07
C THR A 594 8.19 19.57 13.80
N LEU A 595 8.36 18.77 12.74
CA LEU A 595 7.54 18.88 11.53
C LEU A 595 6.06 18.55 11.79
N GLN A 596 5.76 17.57 12.64
CA GLN A 596 4.37 17.24 12.99
C GLN A 596 3.78 18.31 13.92
N ALA A 597 4.59 18.90 14.81
CA ALA A 597 4.18 20.04 15.60
C ALA A 597 3.80 21.24 14.71
N ALA A 598 4.58 21.53 13.67
CA ALA A 598 4.24 22.56 12.67
C ALA A 598 2.91 22.28 11.96
N VAL A 599 2.62 21.03 11.57
CA VAL A 599 1.31 20.64 11.00
C VAL A 599 0.18 20.93 11.98
N LEU A 600 0.35 20.52 13.24
CA LEU A 600 -0.66 20.68 14.29
C LEU A 600 -0.93 22.15 14.61
N LEU A 601 0.11 23.00 14.62
CA LEU A 601 -0.06 24.44 14.81
C LEU A 601 -0.93 25.06 13.70
N CYS A 602 -0.67 24.73 12.43
CA CYS A 602 -1.50 25.20 11.32
C CYS A 602 -2.96 24.75 11.44
N LYS A 603 -3.18 23.50 11.88
CA LYS A 603 -4.53 22.96 12.06
C LYS A 603 -5.23 23.55 13.28
N LEU A 604 -4.49 23.80 14.35
CA LEU A 604 -5.03 24.41 15.57
C LEU A 604 -5.53 25.83 15.31
N ASP A 605 -4.94 26.56 14.36
CA ASP A 605 -5.40 27.89 13.94
C ASP A 605 -6.79 27.88 13.29
N ILE A 606 -7.22 26.75 12.69
CA ILE A 606 -8.55 26.60 12.08
C ILE A 606 -9.49 25.65 12.86
N PHE A 607 -9.03 25.15 14.00
CA PHE A 607 -9.69 24.02 14.67
C PHE A 607 -11.08 24.38 15.25
N GLU A 608 -11.25 25.60 15.77
CA GLU A 608 -12.55 26.10 16.25
C GLU A 608 -13.59 26.13 15.10
N ASP A 609 -13.20 26.57 13.90
CA ASP A 609 -14.09 26.59 12.73
C ASP A 609 -14.47 25.18 12.25
N GLU A 610 -13.48 24.28 12.24
CA GLU A 610 -13.71 22.87 11.90
C GLU A 610 -14.63 22.22 12.93
N PHE A 611 -14.42 22.49 14.21
CA PHE A 611 -15.27 22.00 15.29
C PHE A 611 -16.71 22.48 15.14
N ALA A 612 -16.93 23.78 14.91
CA ALA A 612 -18.26 24.34 14.65
C ALA A 612 -18.93 23.70 13.42
N SER A 613 -18.16 23.41 12.37
CA SER A 613 -18.67 22.74 11.18
C SER A 613 -19.10 21.30 11.46
N ARG A 614 -18.32 20.55 12.25
CA ARG A 614 -18.72 19.21 12.72
C ARG A 614 -20.03 19.25 13.52
N GLN A 615 -20.23 20.26 14.37
CA GLN A 615 -21.51 20.39 15.10
C GLN A 615 -22.68 20.57 14.14
N ARG A 616 -22.57 21.47 13.15
CA ARG A 616 -23.65 21.69 12.17
C ARG A 616 -24.01 20.43 11.39
N ILE A 617 -23.00 19.67 10.96
CA ILE A 617 -23.18 18.39 10.25
C ILE A 617 -23.86 17.36 11.17
N ALA A 618 -23.37 17.21 12.41
CA ALA A 618 -23.96 16.29 13.38
C ALA A 618 -25.42 16.62 13.68
N SER A 619 -25.75 17.91 13.86
CA SER A 619 -27.12 18.36 14.11
C SER A 619 -28.05 18.03 12.94
N ARG A 620 -27.58 18.13 11.69
CA ARG A 620 -28.36 17.73 10.52
C ARG A 620 -28.61 16.23 10.52
N TYR A 621 -27.59 15.41 10.76
CA TYR A 621 -27.79 13.97 10.90
C TYR A 621 -28.78 13.62 12.01
N ALA A 622 -28.63 14.22 13.19
CA ALA A 622 -29.51 13.97 14.34
C ALA A 622 -30.97 14.40 14.10
N SER A 623 -31.21 15.38 13.22
CA SER A 623 -32.57 15.84 12.88
C SER A 623 -33.33 14.90 11.93
N ILE A 624 -32.63 13.95 11.30
CA ILE A 624 -33.19 13.08 10.24
C ILE A 624 -33.08 11.60 10.62
N LEU A 625 -32.00 11.21 11.29
CA LEU A 625 -31.77 9.83 11.72
C LEU A 625 -32.48 9.56 13.05
N HIS A 626 -33.34 8.54 13.05
CA HIS A 626 -34.12 8.10 14.21
C HIS A 626 -33.95 6.59 14.43
N ASP A 627 -34.49 6.08 15.54
CA ASP A 627 -34.33 4.68 15.97
C ASP A 627 -34.78 3.66 14.90
N ASP A 628 -35.80 3.98 14.11
CA ASP A 628 -36.35 3.09 13.06
C ASP A 628 -35.49 3.03 11.80
N ILE A 629 -34.51 3.94 11.64
CA ILE A 629 -33.68 4.07 10.45
C ILE A 629 -32.24 3.65 10.78
N ALA A 630 -31.60 4.40 11.66
CA ALA A 630 -30.26 4.14 12.15
C ALA A 630 -30.07 4.96 13.43
N ARG A 631 -30.10 4.29 14.58
CA ARG A 631 -30.15 4.93 15.89
C ARG A 631 -28.88 5.73 16.17
N PRO A 632 -28.96 7.07 16.34
CA PRO A 632 -27.83 7.86 16.79
C PRO A 632 -27.40 7.46 18.21
N LEU A 633 -26.12 7.62 18.53
CA LEU A 633 -25.65 7.43 19.90
C LEU A 633 -26.19 8.50 20.84
N VAL A 634 -26.51 8.09 22.07
CA VAL A 634 -27.03 8.99 23.10
C VAL A 634 -25.88 9.81 23.67
N LEU A 635 -25.86 11.10 23.39
CA LEU A 635 -25.01 12.05 24.08
C LEU A 635 -25.50 12.26 25.52
N ARG A 636 -24.54 12.45 26.43
CA ARG A 636 -24.85 12.91 27.78
C ARG A 636 -25.38 14.35 27.71
N GLU A 637 -26.35 14.65 28.57
CA GLU A 637 -26.76 16.04 28.83
C GLU A 637 -25.55 16.91 29.26
N GLY A 638 -25.48 18.11 28.70
CA GLY A 638 -24.38 19.06 28.92
C GLY A 638 -23.07 18.74 28.17
N ALA A 639 -23.00 17.64 27.41
CA ALA A 639 -21.83 17.29 26.63
C ALA A 639 -21.90 17.86 25.19
N VAL A 640 -20.78 18.39 24.71
CA VAL A 640 -20.55 18.74 23.32
C VAL A 640 -19.48 17.81 22.78
N SER A 641 -19.84 17.01 21.77
CA SER A 641 -18.95 16.01 21.17
C SER A 641 -17.94 16.65 20.22
N ALA A 642 -16.74 16.06 20.10
CA ALA A 642 -15.79 16.42 19.04
C ALA A 642 -16.18 15.83 17.68
N TRP A 643 -17.09 14.84 17.67
CA TRP A 643 -17.51 14.11 16.49
C TRP A 643 -16.33 13.63 15.64
N ALA A 644 -15.39 12.92 16.27
CA ALA A 644 -14.33 12.22 15.53
C ALA A 644 -14.93 11.21 14.55
N SER A 645 -16.08 10.64 14.91
CA SER A 645 -16.92 9.84 14.05
C SER A 645 -18.39 10.17 14.32
N TYR A 646 -19.24 10.01 13.31
CA TYR A 646 -20.68 9.95 13.52
C TYR A 646 -21.10 8.48 13.39
N THR A 647 -21.34 7.85 14.53
CA THR A 647 -21.69 6.42 14.61
C THR A 647 -23.17 6.27 14.88
N VAL A 648 -23.80 5.38 14.12
CA VAL A 648 -25.17 4.91 14.33
C VAL A 648 -25.17 3.44 14.73
N ARG A 649 -26.27 2.97 15.33
CA ARG A 649 -26.53 1.57 15.65
C ARG A 649 -27.68 1.05 14.81
N THR A 650 -27.50 -0.11 14.18
CA THR A 650 -28.55 -0.82 13.43
C THR A 650 -28.30 -2.32 13.43
N THR A 651 -29.37 -3.10 13.55
CA THR A 651 -29.31 -4.57 13.41
C THR A 651 -29.04 -4.99 11.97
N GLU A 652 -29.28 -4.11 10.99
CA GLU A 652 -29.04 -4.33 9.56
C GLU A 652 -27.67 -3.79 9.09
N ARG A 653 -26.70 -3.64 9.99
CA ARG A 653 -25.37 -3.05 9.74
C ARG A 653 -24.73 -3.49 8.42
N ALA A 654 -24.73 -4.80 8.13
CA ALA A 654 -24.08 -5.36 6.94
C ALA A 654 -24.78 -4.94 5.63
N ILE A 655 -26.11 -4.87 5.66
CA ILE A 655 -26.94 -4.43 4.53
C ILE A 655 -26.67 -2.95 4.26
N LEU A 656 -26.73 -2.13 5.32
CA LEU A 656 -26.47 -0.69 5.22
C LEU A 656 -25.05 -0.40 4.72
N GLN A 657 -24.04 -1.09 5.26
CA GLN A 657 -22.65 -0.93 4.81
C GLN A 657 -22.48 -1.28 3.33
N THR A 658 -23.16 -2.31 2.84
CA THR A 658 -23.13 -2.70 1.41
C THR A 658 -23.78 -1.62 0.54
N ARG A 659 -24.96 -1.14 0.93
CA ARG A 659 -25.69 -0.07 0.23
C ARG A 659 -24.87 1.22 0.13
N LEU A 660 -24.24 1.64 1.24
CA LEU A 660 -23.35 2.82 1.25
C LEU A 660 -22.18 2.64 0.28
N LYS A 661 -21.55 1.46 0.29
CA LYS A 661 -20.43 1.13 -0.60
C LYS A 661 -20.81 1.19 -2.08
N GLU A 662 -21.98 0.66 -2.45
CA GLU A 662 -22.50 0.68 -3.82
C GLU A 662 -22.73 2.12 -4.34
N GLN A 663 -23.06 3.05 -3.44
CA GLN A 663 -23.24 4.47 -3.77
C GLN A 663 -21.94 5.31 -3.68
N GLY A 664 -20.79 4.66 -3.47
CA GLY A 664 -19.50 5.34 -3.33
C GLY A 664 -19.32 6.07 -1.99
N ILE A 665 -20.07 5.70 -0.96
CA ILE A 665 -20.04 6.32 0.37
C ILE A 665 -19.21 5.45 1.30
N SER A 666 -18.14 6.03 1.86
CA SER A 666 -17.26 5.30 2.79
C SER A 666 -17.92 5.16 4.15
N SER A 667 -17.86 3.97 4.73
CA SER A 667 -18.29 3.70 6.11
C SER A 667 -17.27 2.80 6.81
N CYS A 668 -17.28 2.79 8.14
CA CYS A 668 -16.37 1.96 8.93
C CYS A 668 -17.05 1.36 10.16
N VAL A 669 -16.55 0.22 10.63
CA VAL A 669 -17.02 -0.44 11.86
C VAL A 669 -15.96 -0.27 12.93
N TYR A 670 -16.29 0.52 13.95
CA TYR A 670 -15.47 0.73 15.15
C TYR A 670 -16.28 0.25 16.37
N TYR A 671 -16.10 -0.95 16.90
CA TYR A 671 -15.24 -2.04 16.42
C TYR A 671 -16.08 -3.31 16.27
N PRO A 672 -15.67 -4.27 15.43
CA PRO A 672 -16.48 -5.47 15.17
C PRO A 672 -16.43 -6.52 16.30
N ARG A 673 -15.60 -6.32 17.34
CA ARG A 673 -15.44 -7.23 18.49
C ARG A 673 -15.06 -6.44 19.73
N ALA A 674 -15.62 -6.81 20.87
CA ALA A 674 -15.29 -6.22 22.16
C ALA A 674 -13.92 -6.71 22.65
N ILE A 675 -13.30 -5.98 23.58
CA ILE A 675 -11.94 -6.27 24.07
C ILE A 675 -11.83 -7.70 24.61
N HIS A 676 -12.77 -8.15 25.45
CA HIS A 676 -12.72 -9.49 26.06
C HIS A 676 -12.91 -10.62 25.04
N GLU A 677 -13.43 -10.35 23.84
CA GLU A 677 -13.58 -11.32 22.76
C GLU A 677 -12.34 -11.43 21.87
N GLN A 678 -11.43 -10.46 21.97
CA GLN A 678 -10.19 -10.47 21.20
C GLN A 678 -9.27 -11.59 21.71
N PRO A 679 -8.66 -12.41 20.83
CA PRO A 679 -7.82 -13.53 21.23
C PRO A 679 -6.69 -13.16 22.21
N ALA A 680 -6.09 -11.98 22.03
CA ALA A 680 -4.99 -11.50 22.89
C ALA A 680 -5.44 -11.12 24.31
N TYR A 681 -6.73 -10.81 24.51
CA TYR A 681 -7.25 -10.28 25.77
C TYR A 681 -8.24 -11.20 26.48
N ARG A 682 -8.58 -12.34 25.86
CA ARG A 682 -9.52 -13.34 26.39
C ARG A 682 -9.15 -13.91 27.77
N ALA A 683 -7.87 -13.86 28.12
CA ALA A 683 -7.35 -14.36 29.40
C ALA A 683 -7.52 -13.35 30.56
N TYR A 684 -7.90 -12.10 30.28
CA TYR A 684 -8.06 -11.07 31.30
C TYR A 684 -9.46 -11.08 31.91
N PRO A 685 -9.59 -10.73 33.20
CA PRO A 685 -10.85 -10.84 33.94
C PRO A 685 -11.89 -9.80 33.48
N VAL A 686 -13.15 -10.25 33.42
CA VAL A 686 -14.33 -9.41 33.15
C VAL A 686 -15.10 -9.18 34.45
N ALA A 687 -15.38 -7.92 34.78
CA ALA A 687 -16.19 -7.57 35.94
C ALA A 687 -17.62 -8.14 35.77
N LYS A 688 -18.13 -8.83 36.80
CA LYS A 688 -19.42 -9.56 36.79
C LYS A 688 -19.56 -10.69 35.74
N GLY A 689 -18.50 -11.00 34.98
CA GLY A 689 -18.47 -12.16 34.09
C GLY A 689 -19.12 -12.00 32.71
N SER A 690 -19.67 -10.82 32.37
CA SER A 690 -20.19 -10.55 31.02
C SER A 690 -20.03 -9.07 30.61
N CYS A 691 -20.13 -8.79 29.30
CA CYS A 691 -20.05 -7.45 28.71
C CYS A 691 -21.10 -7.28 27.59
N ASP A 692 -22.35 -7.57 27.92
CA ASP A 692 -23.47 -7.66 27.00
C ASP A 692 -23.67 -6.38 26.18
N VAL A 693 -23.50 -5.19 26.77
CA VAL A 693 -23.72 -3.92 26.07
C VAL A 693 -22.66 -3.72 24.99
N ALA A 694 -21.39 -3.99 25.32
CA ALA A 694 -20.29 -3.94 24.36
C ALA A 694 -20.44 -4.97 23.23
N GLU A 695 -20.83 -6.21 23.55
CA GLU A 695 -21.04 -7.29 22.57
C GLU A 695 -22.13 -6.91 21.56
N VAL A 696 -23.28 -6.44 22.05
CA VAL A 696 -24.38 -5.97 21.18
C VAL A 696 -23.92 -4.78 20.35
N ALA A 697 -23.23 -3.80 20.94
CA ALA A 697 -22.72 -2.65 20.20
C ALA A 697 -21.79 -3.07 19.04
N CYS A 698 -20.93 -4.07 19.24
CA CYS A 698 -20.01 -4.55 18.20
C CYS A 698 -20.71 -5.14 16.97
N THR A 699 -21.95 -5.60 17.10
CA THR A 699 -22.74 -6.12 15.97
C THR A 699 -23.50 -5.01 15.24
N GLU A 700 -23.80 -3.90 15.92
CA GLU A 700 -24.70 -2.86 15.41
C GLU A 700 -24.02 -1.57 14.93
N VAL A 701 -22.85 -1.23 15.46
CA VAL A 701 -22.20 0.07 15.18
C VAL A 701 -21.73 0.22 13.73
N LEU A 702 -22.06 1.35 13.12
CA LEU A 702 -21.55 1.78 11.82
C LEU A 702 -21.25 3.28 11.85
N SER A 703 -20.02 3.63 11.53
CA SER A 703 -19.59 5.02 11.34
C SER A 703 -19.79 5.45 9.90
N ILE A 704 -20.45 6.59 9.72
CA ILE A 704 -20.70 7.24 8.43
C ILE A 704 -19.78 8.47 8.26
N PRO A 705 -19.65 9.05 7.05
CA PRO A 705 -18.77 10.20 6.81
C PRO A 705 -18.98 11.34 7.80
N MET A 706 -17.90 11.78 8.44
CA MET A 706 -17.93 12.86 9.43
C MET A 706 -16.64 13.67 9.40
N HIS A 707 -16.66 14.78 8.68
CA HIS A 707 -15.55 15.72 8.57
C HIS A 707 -16.05 17.15 8.32
N PRO A 708 -15.30 18.19 8.70
CA PRO A 708 -15.77 19.59 8.66
C PRO A 708 -16.02 20.14 7.24
N TYR A 709 -15.60 19.42 6.21
CA TYR A 709 -15.73 19.78 4.79
C TYR A 709 -16.92 19.11 4.09
N LEU A 710 -17.78 18.41 4.83
CA LEU A 710 -18.91 17.69 4.24
C LEU A 710 -20.04 18.66 3.90
N GLU A 711 -20.40 18.75 2.61
CA GLU A 711 -21.45 19.66 2.14
C GLU A 711 -22.86 19.09 2.35
N ALA A 712 -23.88 19.94 2.27
CA ALA A 712 -25.28 19.53 2.41
C ALA A 712 -25.68 18.46 1.36
N LYS A 713 -25.22 18.62 0.11
CA LYS A 713 -25.48 17.67 -0.98
C LYS A 713 -24.92 16.26 -0.69
N ASP A 714 -23.78 16.20 -0.01
CA ASP A 714 -23.14 14.93 0.35
C ASP A 714 -23.88 14.28 1.51
N GLN A 715 -24.31 15.08 2.49
CA GLN A 715 -25.19 14.61 3.56
C GLN A 715 -26.52 14.08 3.01
N ASP A 716 -27.11 14.73 2.02
CA ASP A 716 -28.36 14.26 1.39
C ASP A 716 -28.19 12.90 0.72
N ARG A 717 -27.07 12.69 0.01
CA ARG A 717 -26.72 11.38 -0.57
C ARG A 717 -26.53 10.31 0.51
N ILE A 718 -25.84 10.65 1.60
CA ILE A 718 -25.64 9.73 2.73
C ILE A 718 -26.98 9.35 3.36
N LEU A 719 -27.84 10.34 3.64
CA LEU A 719 -29.13 10.13 4.27
C LEU A 719 -30.08 9.33 3.37
N ALA A 720 -30.12 9.63 2.07
CA ALA A 720 -30.89 8.88 1.08
C ALA A 720 -30.40 7.43 0.92
N ALA A 721 -29.11 7.17 1.18
CA ALA A 721 -28.58 5.82 1.21
C ALA A 721 -28.87 5.09 2.53
N ILE A 722 -29.13 5.80 3.62
CA ILE A 722 -29.45 5.21 4.93
C ILE A 722 -30.95 4.92 5.04
N SER A 723 -31.79 5.81 4.51
CA SER A 723 -33.24 5.59 4.34
C SER A 723 -33.48 4.46 3.33
#